data_AF-A0A7W4EVM1-F1
#
_entry.id   AF-A0A7W4EVM1-F1
#
_cell.length_a   1.000
_cell.length_b   1.000
_cell.length_c   1.000
_cell.angle_alpha   90.00
_cell.angle_beta   90.00
_cell.angle_gamma   90.00
#
_symmetry.space_group_name_H-M   'P 1'
#
loop_
_entity.id
_entity.type
_entity.pdbx_description
1 polymer ?
#
loop_
_entity_poly.entity_id
_entity_poly.type
_entity_poly.pdbx_seq_one_letter_code
_entity_poly.pdbx_strand_id
1 'polypeptide(L)'
;MLHIKYLRTLVAWLLGGALLLGGQHALADGYGFKIAGVEVTDANANALDAALGSSRLTSGSIVYKATEKTLEFSDVTLSAGEENALEFTQAGEYTLVVEGEQGSISSQKMGIVLPEGVKLTIKSRTQGMFSITGTTHGVKLTKAELVINGGAVLIVAEQKLPEENPNVQDKMVWAIQGDAQPQTTLRVRAASLTLQARITNDQNQVKKKGICLADANVSLISCSIVTPKGAAVDNPHGVKNSDGQLVEETLEIEESLGLEIAGIPITRANAGDLVSTLGPDILSGEARFNTDTHELWLGDNASINGGEKPAIRLLESRTLNLALVGSCTLSSKVNAVELGSYALATVAHSSGSPVPTSTLTVTSPANAFNLVDAQLSLGANITCILNGAKHGIAGTPSSQLYIQSRTTIASSAEGAIVGVEPVLDPPVSILDPSGAIVSSLGLTDATNTPIKSKVEIGMAFGVRIAGLQITDLNASDLTAALGNSKATGNIRFANYTLYLGNNATIDGGDSPALEITNDDDVTYTIDFRGNAQLKSTTSGLLLNRQAKLITLQSSTDGMLSFTSTQGNAIELQRDAKLTLKYGSGVTATGEKYGIVGSDAEELEVAVQYLQAEGKAGAIAHVSLKLKGEMSIIEPTGARYDEAKHSVVDAEGNVVKGRVTLNKPTPAGFTIASIPVNSS
;
A
#
# COMPACT_ATOMS: atom_id res chain seq x y z
N MET A 1 30.97 -70.33 42.51
CA MET A 1 30.33 -70.41 43.85
C MET A 1 29.83 -69.00 44.16
N LEU A 2 28.58 -68.67 44.45
CA LEU A 2 27.26 -69.32 44.44
C LEU A 2 26.24 -68.17 44.70
N HIS A 3 25.09 -68.12 43.99
CA HIS A 3 23.81 -67.39 44.25
C HIS A 3 23.79 -65.84 44.42
N ILE A 4 23.07 -65.02 43.62
CA ILE A 4 21.61 -64.85 43.32
C ILE A 4 20.74 -64.46 44.55
N LYS A 5 20.22 -63.23 44.62
CA LYS A 5 18.76 -62.89 44.62
C LYS A 5 18.43 -61.39 44.71
N TYR A 6 17.20 -61.11 44.29
CA TYR A 6 16.58 -59.88 43.80
C TYR A 6 15.55 -59.28 44.80
N LEU A 7 15.37 -57.94 44.78
CA LEU A 7 14.10 -57.18 44.76
C LEU A 7 13.23 -56.92 46.05
N ARG A 8 12.72 -55.66 46.11
CA ARG A 8 11.51 -55.07 46.79
C ARG A 8 11.62 -54.81 48.32
N THR A 9 11.13 -53.68 48.89
CA THR A 9 9.86 -52.95 48.69
C THR A 9 9.90 -51.46 49.11
N LEU A 10 8.99 -50.70 48.49
CA LEU A 10 8.59 -49.31 48.70
C LEU A 10 7.54 -49.18 49.85
N VAL A 11 7.35 -47.96 50.40
CA VAL A 11 6.17 -47.41 51.15
C VAL A 11 6.19 -47.45 52.71
N ALA A 12 6.49 -46.33 53.38
CA ALA A 12 5.50 -45.37 53.98
C ALA A 12 5.96 -44.58 55.24
N TRP A 13 5.88 -43.24 55.13
CA TRP A 13 5.28 -42.22 56.04
C TRP A 13 5.83 -41.92 57.46
N LEU A 14 6.35 -40.68 57.60
CA LEU A 14 5.89 -39.57 58.48
C LEU A 14 5.63 -39.84 59.97
N LEU A 15 6.51 -39.32 60.86
CA LEU A 15 6.26 -38.14 61.73
C LEU A 15 7.41 -37.94 62.74
N GLY A 16 7.84 -36.69 62.92
CA GLY A 16 8.25 -36.14 64.22
C GLY A 16 9.61 -36.54 64.80
N GLY A 17 10.60 -35.67 64.66
CA GLY A 17 11.83 -35.75 65.43
C GLY A 17 12.80 -34.63 65.11
N ALA A 18 12.63 -33.49 65.77
CA ALA A 18 13.67 -32.47 65.85
C ALA A 18 14.96 -33.11 66.37
N LEU A 19 16.02 -33.10 65.57
CA LEU A 19 17.37 -33.29 66.06
C LEU A 19 18.33 -32.46 65.20
N LEU A 20 18.74 -31.33 65.77
CA LEU A 20 20.00 -30.68 65.42
C LEU A 20 21.11 -31.73 65.52
N LEU A 21 21.78 -32.03 64.42
CA LEU A 21 23.15 -32.54 64.43
C LEU A 21 23.83 -32.03 63.16
N GLY A 22 24.87 -31.23 63.38
CA GLY A 22 25.62 -30.55 62.34
C GLY A 22 26.22 -31.52 61.32
N GLY A 23 25.83 -31.31 60.06
CA GLY A 23 26.65 -31.62 58.91
C GLY A 23 27.16 -30.30 58.37
N GLN A 24 28.48 -30.19 58.16
CA GLN A 24 29.01 -29.23 57.20
C GLN A 24 28.37 -29.55 55.85
N HIS A 25 27.30 -28.85 55.52
CA HIS A 25 26.86 -28.76 54.14
C HIS A 25 27.95 -27.99 53.41
N ALA A 26 28.61 -28.64 52.46
CA ALA A 26 29.22 -27.91 51.37
C ALA A 26 28.18 -26.89 50.89
N LEU A 27 28.49 -25.60 51.01
CA LEU A 27 27.66 -24.53 50.46
C LEU A 27 27.52 -24.87 48.96
N ALA A 28 26.32 -25.29 48.55
CA ALA A 28 26.04 -25.34 47.12
C ALA A 28 26.16 -23.90 46.64
N ASP A 29 27.08 -23.63 45.72
CA ASP A 29 27.24 -22.31 45.13
C ASP A 29 25.90 -21.89 44.54
N GLY A 30 25.24 -20.89 45.14
CA GLY A 30 23.96 -20.38 44.63
C GLY A 30 24.13 -19.86 43.21
N TYR A 31 23.07 -19.91 42.41
CA TYR A 31 23.10 -19.44 41.02
C TYR A 31 23.13 -17.90 40.89
N GLY A 32 23.45 -17.19 41.97
CA GLY A 32 23.67 -15.76 41.93
C GLY A 32 22.41 -14.91 42.00
N PHE A 33 21.27 -15.46 42.44
CA PHE A 33 20.06 -14.67 42.69
C PHE A 33 19.16 -15.30 43.76
N LYS A 34 18.23 -14.49 44.28
CA LYS A 34 17.25 -14.84 45.31
C LYS A 34 15.84 -14.50 44.85
N ILE A 35 14.88 -15.31 45.27
CA ILE A 35 13.44 -15.07 45.09
C ILE A 35 12.83 -14.92 46.48
N ALA A 36 12.24 -13.76 46.78
CA ALA A 36 11.66 -13.46 48.09
C ALA A 36 12.57 -13.83 49.29
N GLY A 37 13.88 -13.57 49.16
CA GLY A 37 14.91 -13.87 50.16
C GLY A 37 15.48 -15.30 50.11
N VAL A 38 14.86 -16.23 49.37
CA VAL A 38 15.33 -17.61 49.20
C VAL A 38 16.39 -17.67 48.10
N GLU A 39 17.60 -18.12 48.45
CA GLU A 39 18.69 -18.34 47.49
C GLU A 39 18.39 -19.55 46.58
N VAL A 40 18.56 -19.37 45.27
CA VAL A 40 18.34 -20.44 44.29
C VAL A 40 19.61 -21.25 44.12
N THR A 41 19.50 -22.56 44.31
CA THR A 41 20.59 -23.55 44.27
C THR A 41 20.13 -24.79 43.51
N ASP A 42 21.03 -25.72 43.20
CA ASP A 42 20.66 -27.03 42.62
C ASP A 42 19.58 -27.76 43.45
N ALA A 43 19.56 -27.55 44.78
CA ALA A 43 18.66 -28.23 45.69
C ALA A 43 17.20 -27.79 45.54
N ASN A 44 16.94 -26.55 45.12
CA ASN A 44 15.57 -26.01 45.02
C ASN A 44 15.17 -25.56 43.62
N ALA A 45 16.07 -25.55 42.63
CA ALA A 45 15.82 -25.05 41.26
C ALA A 45 14.54 -25.59 40.60
N ASN A 46 14.20 -26.86 40.85
CA ASN A 46 13.02 -27.53 40.26
C ASN A 46 11.81 -27.61 41.21
N ALA A 47 11.89 -26.99 42.39
CA ALA A 47 10.86 -27.02 43.44
C ALA A 47 10.84 -25.71 44.25
N LEU A 48 10.93 -24.57 43.55
CA LEU A 48 10.99 -23.25 44.19
C LEU A 48 9.67 -22.90 44.88
N ASP A 49 8.55 -23.44 44.41
CA ASP A 49 7.24 -23.36 45.07
C ASP A 49 7.27 -23.89 46.51
N ALA A 50 7.87 -25.06 46.72
CA ALA A 50 8.03 -25.66 48.05
C ALA A 50 8.98 -24.85 48.94
N ALA A 51 10.06 -24.32 48.36
CA ALA A 51 11.05 -23.53 49.10
C ALA A 51 10.52 -22.16 49.54
N LEU A 52 9.67 -21.53 48.72
CA LEU A 52 9.01 -20.25 49.01
C LEU A 52 7.84 -20.42 49.99
N GLY A 53 7.14 -21.55 49.91
CA GLY A 53 5.97 -21.85 50.71
C GLY A 53 4.72 -21.08 50.28
N SER A 54 3.55 -21.58 50.69
CA SER A 54 2.25 -21.03 50.29
C SER A 54 1.94 -19.64 50.86
N SER A 55 2.74 -19.15 51.82
CA SER A 55 2.62 -17.79 52.35
C SER A 55 3.22 -16.73 51.43
N ARG A 56 4.20 -17.11 50.58
CA ARG A 56 4.86 -16.22 49.62
C ARG A 56 4.34 -16.45 48.21
N LEU A 57 4.24 -17.72 47.77
CA LEU A 57 3.70 -18.09 46.46
C LEU A 57 2.26 -18.57 46.62
N THR A 58 1.29 -17.72 46.27
CA THR A 58 -0.15 -18.02 46.46
C THR A 58 -0.78 -18.71 45.26
N SER A 59 -0.16 -18.60 44.08
CA SER A 59 -0.59 -19.26 42.84
C SER A 59 0.61 -19.45 41.90
N GLY A 60 0.49 -20.44 41.01
CA GLY A 60 1.44 -20.69 39.92
C GLY A 60 2.63 -21.58 40.30
N SER A 61 3.54 -21.74 39.34
CA SER A 61 4.77 -22.53 39.49
C SER A 61 5.99 -21.72 39.07
N ILE A 62 7.11 -21.96 39.75
CA ILE A 62 8.40 -21.34 39.47
C ILE A 62 9.44 -22.45 39.30
N VAL A 63 10.13 -22.45 38.16
CA VAL A 63 11.21 -23.40 37.85
C VAL A 63 12.43 -22.64 37.33
N TYR A 64 13.62 -22.99 37.81
CA TYR A 64 14.87 -22.48 37.30
C TYR A 64 15.65 -23.55 36.53
N LYS A 65 15.85 -23.33 35.23
CA LYS A 65 16.66 -24.17 34.34
C LYS A 65 18.09 -23.65 34.31
N ALA A 66 18.94 -24.20 35.17
CA ALA A 66 20.32 -23.75 35.34
C ALA A 66 21.16 -23.75 34.05
N THR A 67 21.04 -24.79 33.21
CA THR A 67 21.77 -24.89 31.94
C THR A 67 21.40 -23.78 30.96
N GLU A 68 20.15 -23.31 31.01
CA GLU A 68 19.63 -22.25 30.14
C GLU A 68 19.73 -20.86 30.77
N LYS A 69 20.04 -20.79 32.08
CA LYS A 69 19.91 -19.60 32.92
C LYS A 69 18.52 -18.96 32.81
N THR A 70 17.50 -19.80 32.74
CA THR A 70 16.10 -19.40 32.53
C THR A 70 15.29 -19.67 33.80
N LEU A 71 14.63 -18.62 34.30
CA LEU A 71 13.59 -18.69 35.33
C LEU A 71 12.23 -18.68 34.62
N GLU A 72 11.42 -19.70 34.83
CA GLU A 72 10.10 -19.87 34.21
C GLU A 72 9.01 -19.67 35.25
N PHE A 73 8.12 -18.71 34.97
CA PHE A 73 6.93 -18.42 35.76
C PHE A 73 5.69 -18.85 34.97
N SER A 74 4.85 -19.69 35.56
CA SER A 74 3.54 -20.06 35.00
C SER A 74 2.44 -19.67 35.98
N ASP A 75 1.60 -18.70 35.60
CA ASP A 75 0.45 -18.19 36.38
C ASP A 75 0.81 -17.78 37.84
N VAL A 76 2.00 -17.19 37.99
CA VAL A 76 2.61 -16.89 39.29
C VAL A 76 1.94 -15.70 39.98
N THR A 77 1.62 -15.86 41.27
CA THR A 77 1.34 -14.75 42.18
C THR A 77 2.25 -14.85 43.41
N LEU A 78 3.24 -13.96 43.49
CA LEU A 78 4.26 -13.94 44.54
C LEU A 78 4.17 -12.67 45.39
N SER A 79 4.22 -12.82 46.71
CA SER A 79 4.43 -11.72 47.67
C SER A 79 5.66 -11.97 48.53
N ALA A 80 6.65 -11.11 48.40
CA ALA A 80 7.95 -11.25 49.05
C ALA A 80 8.02 -10.66 50.46
N GLY A 81 6.93 -10.05 50.96
CA GLY A 81 6.95 -9.36 52.26
C GLY A 81 8.07 -8.32 52.29
N GLU A 82 8.87 -8.30 53.36
CA GLU A 82 9.98 -7.36 53.58
C GLU A 82 11.23 -7.65 52.72
N GLU A 83 11.23 -8.75 51.96
CA GLU A 83 12.32 -9.10 51.04
C GLU A 83 12.09 -8.51 49.64
N ASN A 84 13.16 -8.35 48.86
CA ASN A 84 13.03 -8.04 47.43
C ASN A 84 12.34 -9.22 46.71
N ALA A 85 11.52 -8.95 45.70
CA ALA A 85 10.84 -10.05 45.00
C ALA A 85 11.84 -10.87 44.17
N LEU A 86 12.71 -10.22 43.40
CA LEU A 86 13.86 -10.81 42.74
C LEU A 86 15.12 -9.99 43.00
N GLU A 87 16.15 -10.62 43.56
CA GLU A 87 17.43 -9.96 43.85
C GLU A 87 18.58 -10.74 43.23
N PHE A 88 19.24 -10.14 42.25
CA PHE A 88 20.45 -10.70 41.66
C PHE A 88 21.67 -10.25 42.47
N THR A 89 22.66 -11.12 42.58
CA THR A 89 23.84 -10.95 43.43
C THR A 89 25.15 -11.25 42.70
N GLN A 90 25.09 -11.92 41.55
CA GLN A 90 26.26 -12.22 40.72
C GLN A 90 26.03 -11.76 39.27
N ALA A 91 27.06 -11.16 38.68
CA ALA A 91 27.08 -10.78 37.28
C ALA A 91 26.79 -11.97 36.36
N GLY A 92 26.05 -11.73 35.28
CA GLY A 92 25.61 -12.78 34.37
C GLY A 92 24.39 -12.39 33.55
N GLU A 93 24.12 -13.18 32.51
CA GLU A 93 22.90 -13.08 31.72
C GLU A 93 21.86 -14.07 32.23
N TYR A 94 20.66 -13.58 32.50
CA TYR A 94 19.53 -14.35 33.00
C TYR A 94 18.28 -14.05 32.16
N THR A 95 17.44 -15.07 31.98
CA THR A 95 16.13 -14.91 31.31
C THR A 95 15.01 -15.22 32.30
N LEU A 96 14.00 -14.34 32.38
CA LEU A 96 12.72 -14.64 33.02
C LEU A 96 11.68 -14.86 31.91
N VAL A 97 11.16 -16.07 31.78
CA VAL A 97 10.05 -16.39 30.89
C VAL A 97 8.77 -16.40 31.72
N VAL A 98 7.76 -15.64 31.28
CA VAL A 98 6.44 -15.62 31.91
C VAL A 98 5.42 -16.20 30.95
N GLU A 99 4.71 -17.24 31.39
CA GLU A 99 3.68 -17.97 30.65
C GLU A 99 2.35 -17.98 31.44
N GLY A 100 1.24 -18.22 30.74
CA GLY A 100 -0.11 -18.23 31.32
C GLY A 100 -0.94 -16.99 30.98
N GLU A 101 -2.01 -16.73 31.73
CA GLU A 101 -2.92 -15.59 31.47
C GLU A 101 -2.45 -14.32 32.18
N GLN A 102 -2.29 -14.35 33.51
CA GLN A 102 -1.86 -13.21 34.31
C GLN A 102 -0.90 -13.66 35.40
N GLY A 103 0.07 -12.81 35.74
CA GLY A 103 1.02 -13.10 36.80
C GLY A 103 1.51 -11.84 37.51
N SER A 104 1.96 -11.96 38.74
CA SER A 104 2.49 -10.86 39.51
C SER A 104 3.58 -11.27 40.49
N ILE A 105 4.52 -10.36 40.71
CA ILE A 105 5.43 -10.36 41.85
C ILE A 105 5.31 -9.05 42.60
N SER A 106 5.24 -9.12 43.92
CA SER A 106 5.10 -7.96 44.80
C SER A 106 6.08 -8.01 45.97
N SER A 107 6.54 -6.85 46.42
CA SER A 107 7.48 -6.71 47.54
C SER A 107 7.20 -5.43 48.34
N GLN A 108 7.32 -5.50 49.68
CA GLN A 108 7.32 -4.33 50.56
C GLN A 108 8.66 -3.56 50.55
N LYS A 109 9.61 -4.01 49.72
CA LYS A 109 10.93 -3.42 49.50
C LYS A 109 11.06 -2.98 48.04
N MET A 110 11.82 -3.71 47.21
CA MET A 110 11.97 -3.46 45.78
C MET A 110 11.48 -4.69 45.00
N GLY A 111 10.85 -4.47 43.85
CA GLY A 111 10.39 -5.57 42.99
C GLY A 111 11.59 -6.37 42.45
N ILE A 112 12.42 -5.75 41.63
CA ILE A 112 13.64 -6.37 41.08
C ILE A 112 14.87 -5.51 41.36
N VAL A 113 15.98 -6.14 41.75
CA VAL A 113 17.28 -5.48 41.94
C VAL A 113 18.34 -6.13 41.04
N LEU A 114 18.93 -5.34 40.15
CA LEU A 114 19.98 -5.75 39.22
C LEU A 114 21.31 -5.01 39.53
N PRO A 115 22.31 -5.67 40.13
CA PRO A 115 23.61 -5.09 40.41
C PRO A 115 24.55 -5.13 39.19
N GLU A 116 25.77 -4.61 39.37
CA GLU A 116 26.78 -4.46 38.32
C GLU A 116 27.04 -5.77 37.55
N GLY A 117 26.97 -5.67 36.22
CA GLY A 117 27.26 -6.80 35.31
C GLY A 117 26.11 -7.79 35.13
N VAL A 118 24.92 -7.52 35.69
CA VAL A 118 23.73 -8.34 35.45
C VAL A 118 22.97 -7.86 34.22
N LYS A 119 22.55 -8.82 33.39
CA LYS A 119 21.57 -8.60 32.32
C LYS A 119 20.39 -9.51 32.52
N LEU A 120 19.21 -8.93 32.72
CA LEU A 120 17.95 -9.66 32.82
C LEU A 120 17.12 -9.44 31.56
N THR A 121 16.72 -10.52 30.90
CA THR A 121 15.74 -10.49 29.81
C THR A 121 14.40 -11.05 30.31
N ILE A 122 13.37 -10.22 30.34
CA ILE A 122 11.99 -10.64 30.62
C ILE A 122 11.31 -10.92 29.27
N LYS A 123 10.88 -12.16 29.08
CA LYS A 123 10.10 -12.63 27.94
C LYS A 123 8.69 -12.95 28.43
N SER A 124 7.77 -12.00 28.26
CA SER A 124 6.37 -12.23 28.59
C SER A 124 5.65 -12.81 27.37
N ARG A 125 5.17 -14.06 27.48
CA ARG A 125 4.37 -14.75 26.45
C ARG A 125 2.89 -14.84 26.82
N THR A 126 2.49 -14.19 27.91
CA THR A 126 1.17 -14.32 28.52
C THR A 126 0.06 -13.75 27.64
N GLN A 127 -1.12 -14.37 27.68
CA GLN A 127 -2.37 -13.73 27.24
C GLN A 127 -2.87 -12.79 28.35
N GLY A 128 -2.08 -11.76 28.68
CA GLY A 128 -2.38 -10.81 29.75
C GLY A 128 -1.11 -10.18 30.34
N MET A 129 -1.29 -9.35 31.36
CA MET A 129 -0.25 -8.47 31.90
C MET A 129 0.56 -9.15 33.02
N PHE A 130 1.90 -9.10 32.94
CA PHE A 130 2.78 -9.49 34.04
C PHE A 130 3.15 -8.27 34.90
N SER A 131 2.81 -8.30 36.18
CA SER A 131 2.98 -7.15 37.09
C SER A 131 4.17 -7.32 38.03
N ILE A 132 5.02 -6.30 38.14
CA ILE A 132 6.14 -6.21 39.08
C ILE A 132 5.87 -5.03 40.00
N THR A 133 5.72 -5.27 41.30
CA THR A 133 5.41 -4.22 42.27
C THR A 133 6.44 -4.18 43.39
N GLY A 134 7.00 -3.02 43.66
CA GLY A 134 7.79 -2.74 44.85
C GLY A 134 7.32 -1.49 45.57
N THR A 135 7.74 -1.29 46.82
CA THR A 135 7.35 -0.13 47.62
C THR A 135 8.17 1.11 47.28
N THR A 136 9.48 0.97 47.12
CA THR A 136 10.35 2.10 46.77
C THR A 136 10.73 2.11 45.29
N HIS A 137 10.96 0.92 44.75
CA HIS A 137 11.33 0.72 43.35
C HIS A 137 10.57 -0.47 42.78
N GLY A 138 10.01 -0.32 41.59
CA GLY A 138 9.57 -1.47 40.80
C GLY A 138 10.81 -2.27 40.37
N VAL A 139 11.75 -1.60 39.69
CA VAL A 139 13.07 -2.15 39.34
C VAL A 139 14.18 -1.14 39.64
N LYS A 140 15.27 -1.63 40.24
CA LYS A 140 16.50 -0.87 40.44
C LYS A 140 17.65 -1.48 39.64
N LEU A 141 18.36 -0.65 38.89
CA LEU A 141 19.50 -1.02 38.04
C LEU A 141 20.76 -0.30 38.52
N THR A 142 21.90 -0.98 38.55
CA THR A 142 23.21 -0.36 38.82
C THR A 142 24.25 -1.00 37.92
N LYS A 143 24.75 -0.27 36.92
CA LYS A 143 25.57 -0.78 35.82
C LYS A 143 25.06 -2.12 35.26
N ALA A 144 23.75 -2.19 35.01
CA ALA A 144 23.02 -3.41 34.65
C ALA A 144 22.10 -3.19 33.45
N GLU A 145 21.73 -4.28 32.77
CA GLU A 145 20.83 -4.25 31.62
C GLU A 145 19.49 -4.93 31.95
N LEU A 146 18.38 -4.23 31.69
CA LEU A 146 17.05 -4.80 31.66
C LEU A 146 16.53 -4.82 30.21
N VAL A 147 16.10 -6.00 29.75
CA VAL A 147 15.45 -6.17 28.45
C VAL A 147 14.03 -6.66 28.66
N ILE A 148 13.05 -5.91 28.16
CA ILE A 148 11.65 -6.36 28.01
C ILE A 148 11.46 -6.77 26.56
N ASN A 149 11.10 -8.04 26.33
CA ASN A 149 11.03 -8.63 25.00
C ASN A 149 9.75 -9.43 24.82
N GLY A 150 8.78 -8.87 24.10
CA GLY A 150 7.45 -9.45 23.94
C GLY A 150 6.52 -9.29 25.15
N GLY A 151 5.21 -9.36 24.87
CA GLY A 151 4.13 -9.37 25.86
C GLY A 151 3.91 -8.04 26.58
N ALA A 152 3.00 -8.05 27.55
CA ALA A 152 2.65 -6.89 28.36
C ALA A 152 3.26 -6.99 29.75
N VAL A 153 4.00 -5.96 30.16
CA VAL A 153 4.63 -5.86 31.48
C VAL A 153 4.21 -4.56 32.16
N LEU A 154 3.74 -4.65 33.39
CA LEU A 154 3.45 -3.51 34.26
C LEU A 154 4.47 -3.46 35.38
N ILE A 155 5.18 -2.35 35.53
CA ILE A 155 6.12 -2.13 36.63
C ILE A 155 5.60 -0.98 37.48
N VAL A 156 5.37 -1.27 38.76
CA VAL A 156 4.79 -0.35 39.72
C VAL A 156 5.74 -0.14 40.88
N ALA A 157 5.93 1.13 41.25
CA ALA A 157 6.40 1.50 42.58
C ALA A 157 5.26 2.15 43.36
N GLU A 158 4.76 1.48 44.39
CA GLU A 158 3.66 1.97 45.21
C GLU A 158 4.03 1.94 46.70
N GLN A 159 4.23 3.12 47.27
CA GLN A 159 4.44 3.26 48.71
C GLN A 159 3.16 3.70 49.41
N LYS A 160 2.71 2.90 50.36
CA LYS A 160 1.57 3.22 51.22
C LYS A 160 2.04 3.89 52.51
N LEU A 161 1.47 5.05 52.85
CA LEU A 161 1.77 5.81 54.07
C LEU A 161 0.49 6.19 54.83
N PRO A 162 0.56 6.41 56.15
CA PRO A 162 -0.58 6.94 56.89
C PRO A 162 -1.05 8.30 56.36
N GLU A 163 -2.34 8.60 56.50
CA GLU A 163 -2.99 9.78 55.92
C GLU A 163 -2.32 11.12 56.30
N GLU A 164 -1.87 11.25 57.55
CA GLU A 164 -1.27 12.47 58.09
C GLU A 164 0.27 12.44 58.11
N ASN A 165 0.94 11.65 57.27
CA ASN A 165 2.40 11.59 57.30
C ASN A 165 3.02 12.95 56.89
N PRO A 166 3.74 13.65 57.80
CA PRO A 166 4.24 15.00 57.53
C PRO A 166 5.38 15.03 56.49
N ASN A 167 5.99 13.88 56.20
CA ASN A 167 7.19 13.77 55.38
C ASN A 167 6.90 13.22 53.96
N VAL A 168 5.65 13.20 53.51
CA VAL A 168 5.30 12.72 52.15
C VAL A 168 6.08 13.49 51.07
N GLN A 169 6.34 14.78 51.29
CA GLN A 169 7.04 15.63 50.33
C GLN A 169 8.51 15.26 50.16
N ASP A 170 9.18 14.73 51.19
CA ASP A 170 10.60 14.35 51.15
C ASP A 170 10.84 12.96 50.54
N LYS A 171 9.75 12.21 50.29
CA LYS A 171 9.83 10.85 49.75
C LYS A 171 9.70 10.83 48.23
N MET A 172 10.38 9.88 47.61
CA MET A 172 10.30 9.63 46.18
C MET A 172 10.28 8.12 45.93
N VAL A 173 9.56 7.70 44.91
CA VAL A 173 9.46 6.31 44.46
C VAL A 173 9.67 6.26 42.95
N TRP A 174 10.23 5.15 42.45
CA TRP A 174 10.58 5.00 41.04
C TRP A 174 10.06 3.70 40.45
N ALA A 175 9.31 3.73 39.35
CA ALA A 175 8.96 2.47 38.69
C ALA A 175 10.23 1.77 38.19
N ILE A 176 11.11 2.50 37.49
CA ILE A 176 12.48 2.07 37.17
C ILE A 176 13.46 3.19 37.51
N GLN A 177 14.51 2.86 38.27
CA GLN A 177 15.65 3.76 38.52
C GLN A 177 16.97 3.09 38.17
N GLY A 178 17.81 3.78 37.40
CA GLY A 178 19.21 3.43 37.19
C GLY A 178 20.19 4.26 38.02
N ASP A 179 21.42 4.40 37.53
CA ASP A 179 22.54 5.13 38.14
C ASP A 179 23.29 6.05 37.14
N ALA A 180 22.68 6.29 35.98
CA ALA A 180 23.15 7.11 34.87
C ALA A 180 24.52 6.67 34.30
N GLN A 181 24.94 5.42 34.55
CA GLN A 181 26.15 4.87 33.95
C GLN A 181 25.88 4.38 32.52
N PRO A 182 26.88 4.42 31.61
CA PRO A 182 26.73 3.93 30.23
C PRO A 182 26.26 2.47 30.13
N GLN A 183 26.61 1.63 31.11
CA GLN A 183 26.22 0.22 31.19
C GLN A 183 24.77 0.03 31.66
N THR A 184 24.17 1.04 32.28
CA THR A 184 22.81 0.98 32.79
C THR A 184 21.84 1.23 31.66
N THR A 185 21.19 0.17 31.20
CA THR A 185 20.36 0.20 29.99
C THR A 185 18.99 -0.44 30.21
N LEU A 186 17.97 0.17 29.63
CA LEU A 186 16.65 -0.40 29.44
C LEU A 186 16.40 -0.60 27.95
N ARG A 187 16.14 -1.84 27.52
CA ARG A 187 15.77 -2.16 26.14
C ARG A 187 14.35 -2.69 26.12
N VAL A 188 13.47 -2.05 25.35
CA VAL A 188 12.10 -2.54 25.14
C VAL A 188 11.97 -2.95 23.68
N ARG A 189 11.58 -4.20 23.44
CA ARG A 189 11.56 -4.82 22.11
C ARG A 189 10.22 -5.50 21.85
N ALA A 190 9.48 -5.03 20.86
CA ALA A 190 8.20 -5.61 20.44
C ALA A 190 7.28 -5.96 21.64
N ALA A 191 7.18 -5.05 22.61
CA ALA A 191 6.52 -5.27 23.88
C ALA A 191 5.68 -4.05 24.27
N SER A 192 4.71 -4.30 25.16
CA SER A 192 3.96 -3.28 25.88
C SER A 192 4.53 -3.16 27.29
N LEU A 193 4.98 -1.97 27.67
CA LEU A 193 5.53 -1.67 28.99
C LEU A 193 4.78 -0.48 29.59
N THR A 194 4.10 -0.73 30.71
CA THR A 194 3.46 0.31 31.51
C THR A 194 4.26 0.53 32.78
N LEU A 195 4.61 1.78 33.10
CA LEU A 195 5.27 2.17 34.34
C LEU A 195 4.35 3.09 35.14
N GLN A 196 4.28 2.83 36.45
CA GLN A 196 3.54 3.67 37.39
C GLN A 196 4.34 3.83 38.69
N ALA A 197 4.42 5.05 39.19
CA ALA A 197 5.09 5.35 40.45
C ALA A 197 4.23 6.30 41.27
N ARG A 198 3.88 5.91 42.50
CA ARG A 198 3.01 6.73 43.37
C ARG A 198 3.16 6.44 44.85
N ILE A 199 2.87 7.45 45.65
CA ILE A 199 2.69 7.35 47.10
C ILE A 199 1.21 7.49 47.39
N THR A 200 0.63 6.51 48.09
CA THR A 200 -0.80 6.46 48.44
C THR A 200 -1.02 6.46 49.95
N ASN A 201 -2.23 6.84 50.39
CA ASN A 201 -2.63 6.69 51.79
C ASN A 201 -3.29 5.33 52.07
N ASP A 202 -3.73 5.11 53.32
CA ASP A 202 -4.41 3.88 53.73
C ASP A 202 -5.70 3.56 52.95
N GLN A 203 -6.33 4.59 52.38
CA GLN A 203 -7.52 4.54 51.55
C GLN A 203 -7.18 4.45 50.04
N ASN A 204 -5.92 4.22 49.68
CA ASN A 204 -5.40 4.15 48.30
C ASN A 204 -5.55 5.45 47.49
N GLN A 205 -5.70 6.59 48.16
CA GLN A 205 -5.68 7.90 47.49
C GLN A 205 -4.24 8.31 47.17
N VAL A 206 -3.98 8.77 45.95
CA VAL A 206 -2.66 9.27 45.54
C VAL A 206 -2.36 10.58 46.27
N LYS A 207 -1.29 10.59 47.07
CA LYS A 207 -0.80 11.79 47.78
C LYS A 207 0.36 12.46 47.07
N LYS A 208 1.19 11.68 46.35
CA LYS A 208 2.30 12.19 45.54
C LYS A 208 2.58 11.25 44.37
N LYS A 209 2.84 11.80 43.19
CA LYS A 209 3.33 11.04 42.03
C LYS A 209 4.83 10.73 42.21
N GLY A 210 5.26 9.54 41.78
CA GLY A 210 6.67 9.17 41.71
C GLY A 210 7.20 9.29 40.28
N ILE A 211 8.43 8.87 40.02
CA ILE A 211 9.04 8.96 38.69
C ILE A 211 8.97 7.61 37.98
N CYS A 212 8.54 7.58 36.72
CA CYS A 212 8.41 6.33 35.97
C CYS A 212 9.76 5.75 35.52
N LEU A 213 10.65 6.57 34.97
CA LEU A 213 11.92 6.10 34.42
C LEU A 213 13.00 7.16 34.54
N ALA A 214 14.02 6.89 35.34
CA ALA A 214 15.16 7.78 35.56
C ALA A 214 16.50 7.05 35.44
N ASP A 215 17.53 7.80 35.05
CA ASP A 215 18.95 7.42 35.17
C ASP A 215 19.33 6.11 34.44
N ALA A 216 18.68 5.81 33.32
CA ALA A 216 19.00 4.68 32.45
C ALA A 216 19.06 5.08 30.98
N ASN A 217 19.93 4.42 30.21
CA ASN A 217 19.96 4.54 28.75
C ASN A 217 18.84 3.69 28.14
N VAL A 218 17.84 4.34 27.57
CA VAL A 218 16.64 3.71 27.00
C VAL A 218 16.83 3.48 25.51
N SER A 219 16.49 2.27 25.05
CA SER A 219 16.43 1.90 23.64
C SER A 219 15.09 1.22 23.37
N LEU A 220 14.30 1.82 22.47
CA LEU A 220 13.02 1.30 22.02
C LEU A 220 13.21 0.68 20.64
N ILE A 221 12.87 -0.60 20.49
CA ILE A 221 13.04 -1.34 19.23
C ILE A 221 11.66 -1.85 18.82
N SER A 222 11.15 -1.30 17.72
CA SER A 222 9.75 -1.52 17.30
C SER A 222 8.75 -1.15 18.39
N CYS A 223 9.07 -0.13 19.20
CA CYS A 223 8.22 0.37 20.27
C CYS A 223 8.20 1.90 20.26
N SER A 224 7.19 2.50 20.88
CA SER A 224 7.03 3.95 20.96
C SER A 224 6.34 4.36 22.26
N ILE A 225 6.70 5.53 22.77
CA ILE A 225 6.02 6.11 23.93
C ILE A 225 4.65 6.63 23.47
N VAL A 226 3.57 6.17 24.11
CA VAL A 226 2.20 6.58 23.79
C VAL A 226 1.62 7.50 24.87
N THR A 227 2.00 7.29 26.13
CA THR A 227 1.55 8.09 27.27
C THR A 227 2.75 8.48 28.13
N PRO A 228 2.93 9.76 28.50
CA PRO A 228 2.15 10.90 28.05
C PRO A 228 2.54 11.36 26.65
N LYS A 229 1.60 12.03 25.96
CA LYS A 229 1.83 12.56 24.61
C LYS A 229 2.99 13.56 24.63
N GLY A 230 3.90 13.42 23.66
CA GLY A 230 5.08 14.29 23.54
C GLY A 230 6.26 13.92 24.44
N ALA A 231 6.15 12.85 25.26
CA ALA A 231 7.29 12.35 25.99
C ALA A 231 8.33 11.71 25.06
N ALA A 232 9.60 11.90 25.39
CA ALA A 232 10.73 11.43 24.61
C ALA A 232 11.83 10.85 25.49
N VAL A 233 12.60 9.92 24.93
CA VAL A 233 13.82 9.39 25.55
C VAL A 233 14.86 10.51 25.65
N ASP A 234 15.40 10.71 26.85
CA ASP A 234 16.48 11.64 27.14
C ASP A 234 17.62 10.88 27.82
N ASN A 235 18.50 10.26 27.03
CA ASN A 235 19.59 9.45 27.57
C ASN A 235 20.72 10.32 28.14
N PRO A 236 21.31 9.95 29.30
CA PRO A 236 21.06 8.76 30.11
C PRO A 236 20.00 8.93 31.21
N HIS A 237 19.18 9.99 31.15
CA HIS A 237 18.25 10.40 32.21
C HIS A 237 16.88 9.71 32.15
N GLY A 238 16.61 8.83 31.18
CA GLY A 238 15.35 8.09 31.08
C GLY A 238 14.39 8.71 30.08
N VAL A 239 13.17 9.09 30.54
CA VAL A 239 12.13 9.67 29.67
C VAL A 239 11.59 10.97 30.28
N LYS A 240 11.50 12.00 29.44
CA LYS A 240 10.99 13.33 29.81
C LYS A 240 9.71 13.68 29.05
N ASN A 241 8.84 14.45 29.68
CA ASN A 241 7.65 15.03 29.05
C ASN A 241 8.01 16.24 28.15
N SER A 242 7.00 16.87 27.54
CA SER A 242 7.17 18.03 26.65
C SER A 242 7.80 19.26 27.32
N ASP A 243 7.72 19.36 28.65
CA ASP A 243 8.31 20.45 29.44
C ASP A 243 9.76 20.15 29.84
N GLY A 244 10.32 19.02 29.42
CA GLY A 244 11.68 18.59 29.76
C GLY A 244 11.83 18.04 31.19
N GLN A 245 10.73 17.71 31.86
CA GLN A 245 10.72 17.10 33.19
C GLN A 245 10.58 15.59 33.10
N LEU A 246 11.14 14.85 34.06
CA LEU A 246 10.95 13.39 34.13
C LEU A 246 9.46 13.07 34.26
N VAL A 247 9.03 11.99 33.61
CA VAL A 247 7.63 11.59 33.62
C VAL A 247 7.22 11.10 35.01
N GLU A 248 6.32 11.84 35.67
CA GLU A 248 5.78 11.48 36.99
C GLU A 248 4.42 10.78 36.93
N GLU A 249 3.76 10.80 35.78
CA GLU A 249 2.50 10.08 35.55
C GLU A 249 2.75 8.73 34.87
N THR A 250 1.68 8.01 34.54
CA THR A 250 1.81 6.72 33.83
C THR A 250 2.63 6.90 32.55
N LEU A 251 3.69 6.10 32.42
CA LEU A 251 4.46 5.98 31.18
C LEU A 251 4.05 4.70 30.47
N GLU A 252 3.53 4.80 29.26
CA GLU A 252 3.18 3.66 28.41
C GLU A 252 4.05 3.65 27.18
N ILE A 253 4.69 2.50 26.96
CA ILE A 253 5.47 2.19 25.77
C ILE A 253 4.78 1.02 25.10
N GLU A 254 4.41 1.18 23.83
CA GLU A 254 3.65 0.17 23.08
C GLU A 254 4.42 -0.26 21.84
N GLU A 255 4.12 -1.46 21.34
CA GLU A 255 4.63 -1.93 20.05
C GLU A 255 4.20 -0.97 18.92
N SER A 256 5.18 -0.49 18.15
CA SER A 256 4.95 0.32 16.98
C SER A 256 4.55 -0.57 15.80
N LEU A 257 3.49 -0.17 15.09
CA LEU A 257 3.07 -0.81 13.84
C LEU A 257 3.93 -0.37 12.64
N GLY A 258 4.96 0.45 12.90
CA GLY A 258 5.91 0.89 11.88
C GLY A 258 5.38 1.97 10.94
N LEU A 259 4.23 2.58 11.28
CA LEU A 259 3.66 3.74 10.62
C LEU A 259 3.76 4.95 11.57
N GLU A 260 4.24 6.08 11.07
CA GLU A 260 4.14 7.38 11.76
C GLU A 260 3.29 8.34 10.93
N ILE A 261 2.40 9.08 11.60
CA ILE A 261 1.61 10.15 10.99
C ILE A 261 1.99 11.46 11.67
N ALA A 262 2.53 12.43 10.91
CA ALA A 262 3.07 13.69 11.46
C ALA A 262 4.10 13.48 12.59
N GLY A 263 4.86 12.38 12.53
CA GLY A 263 5.83 11.98 13.56
C GLY A 263 5.21 11.34 14.81
N ILE A 264 3.90 11.09 14.84
CA ILE A 264 3.22 10.33 15.89
C ILE A 264 3.21 8.85 15.47
N PRO A 265 3.86 7.94 16.21
CA PRO A 265 3.85 6.52 15.91
C PRO A 265 2.45 5.92 16.11
N ILE A 266 2.02 5.11 15.15
CA ILE A 266 0.78 4.34 15.21
C ILE A 266 1.06 2.99 15.87
N THR A 267 0.24 2.68 16.87
CA THR A 267 0.29 1.49 17.72
C THR A 267 -1.11 0.87 17.78
N ARG A 268 -1.24 -0.34 18.33
CA ARG A 268 -2.59 -0.94 18.53
C ARG A 268 -3.47 -0.10 19.45
N ALA A 269 -2.87 0.65 20.39
CA ALA A 269 -3.60 1.47 21.33
C ALA A 269 -4.27 2.69 20.68
N ASN A 270 -3.70 3.23 19.60
CA ASN A 270 -4.16 4.48 18.99
C ASN A 270 -4.71 4.34 17.56
N ALA A 271 -4.50 3.19 16.90
CA ALA A 271 -4.95 2.92 15.53
C ALA A 271 -6.49 3.02 15.34
N GLY A 272 -7.26 2.67 16.37
CA GLY A 272 -8.73 2.67 16.34
C GLY A 272 -9.37 4.05 16.46
N ASP A 273 -8.63 5.08 16.89
CA ASP A 273 -9.13 6.46 17.04
C ASP A 273 -8.06 7.47 16.63
N LEU A 274 -7.81 7.54 15.32
CA LEU A 274 -6.82 8.46 14.75
C LEU A 274 -7.21 9.94 14.94
N VAL A 275 -8.51 10.25 14.98
CA VAL A 275 -8.99 11.64 15.11
C VAL A 275 -8.58 12.21 16.46
N SER A 276 -8.81 11.50 17.57
CA SER A 276 -8.39 11.97 18.89
C SER A 276 -6.86 11.95 19.05
N THR A 277 -6.21 10.93 18.48
CA THR A 277 -4.76 10.75 18.55
C THR A 277 -4.00 11.90 17.90
N LEU A 278 -4.38 12.23 16.67
CA LEU A 278 -3.69 13.22 15.83
C LEU A 278 -4.16 14.64 16.12
N GLY A 279 -5.46 14.83 16.41
CA GLY A 279 -6.06 16.13 16.61
C GLY A 279 -6.25 16.93 15.31
N PRO A 280 -7.01 18.05 15.37
CA PRO A 280 -7.49 18.77 14.19
C PRO A 280 -6.40 19.53 13.41
N ASP A 281 -5.25 19.80 14.03
CA ASP A 281 -4.12 20.47 13.36
C ASP A 281 -3.37 19.54 12.39
N ILE A 282 -3.46 18.23 12.65
CA ILE A 282 -2.81 17.18 11.84
C ILE A 282 -3.82 16.51 10.92
N LEU A 283 -4.99 16.11 11.42
CA LEU A 283 -5.98 15.36 10.66
C LEU A 283 -7.29 16.15 10.55
N SER A 284 -7.77 16.36 9.32
CA SER A 284 -9.13 16.77 9.03
C SER A 284 -9.86 15.69 8.23
N GLY A 285 -11.18 15.58 8.38
CA GLY A 285 -11.98 14.51 7.77
C GLY A 285 -11.86 13.18 8.51
N GLU A 286 -12.36 12.10 7.90
CA GLU A 286 -12.36 10.77 8.51
C GLU A 286 -11.12 9.97 8.07
N ALA A 287 -10.45 9.33 9.04
CA ALA A 287 -9.38 8.39 8.77
C ALA A 287 -9.43 7.24 9.79
N ARG A 288 -9.00 6.05 9.36
CA ARG A 288 -8.87 4.87 10.23
C ARG A 288 -7.67 4.04 9.81
N PHE A 289 -7.01 3.39 10.76
CA PHE A 289 -5.95 2.44 10.48
C PHE A 289 -6.38 1.03 10.91
N ASN A 290 -6.42 0.10 9.96
CA ASN A 290 -6.65 -1.31 10.25
C ASN A 290 -5.31 -1.98 10.57
N THR A 291 -5.15 -2.41 11.81
CA THR A 291 -3.90 -3.01 12.31
C THR A 291 -3.59 -4.38 11.71
N ASP A 292 -4.59 -5.08 11.20
CA ASP A 292 -4.43 -6.44 10.67
C ASP A 292 -4.08 -6.41 9.18
N THR A 293 -4.74 -5.53 8.42
CA THR A 293 -4.49 -5.38 6.97
C THR A 293 -3.44 -4.33 6.64
N HIS A 294 -2.98 -3.55 7.64
CA HIS A 294 -2.10 -2.39 7.47
C HIS A 294 -2.67 -1.36 6.48
N GLU A 295 -3.99 -1.21 6.48
CA GLU A 295 -4.69 -0.23 5.64
C GLU A 295 -4.88 1.09 6.41
N LEU A 296 -4.31 2.17 5.89
CA LEU A 296 -4.70 3.53 6.26
C LEU A 296 -5.77 3.98 5.27
N TRP A 297 -7.01 4.04 5.74
CA TRP A 297 -8.12 4.56 4.95
C TRP A 297 -8.30 6.04 5.22
N LEU A 298 -8.46 6.82 4.15
CA LEU A 298 -8.79 8.24 4.15
C LEU A 298 -10.14 8.46 3.46
N GLY A 299 -11.06 9.09 4.16
CA GLY A 299 -12.38 9.46 3.66
C GLY A 299 -12.33 10.63 2.68
N ASP A 300 -13.49 10.96 2.11
CA ASP A 300 -13.61 12.12 1.22
C ASP A 300 -13.28 13.42 1.96
N ASN A 301 -12.46 14.26 1.34
CA ASN A 301 -11.89 15.49 1.88
C ASN A 301 -11.00 15.30 3.12
N ALA A 302 -10.56 14.07 3.39
CA ALA A 302 -9.60 13.83 4.46
C ALA A 302 -8.23 14.43 4.12
N SER A 303 -7.58 15.04 5.10
CA SER A 303 -6.27 15.66 4.95
C SER A 303 -5.37 15.36 6.13
N ILE A 304 -4.11 15.02 5.85
CA ILE A 304 -3.04 14.90 6.84
C ILE A 304 -2.00 16.00 6.61
N ASN A 305 -1.75 16.79 7.64
CA ASN A 305 -0.70 17.80 7.69
C ASN A 305 0.41 17.35 8.65
N GLY A 306 1.58 17.03 8.10
CA GLY A 306 2.75 16.61 8.85
C GLY A 306 3.49 17.75 9.56
N GLY A 307 3.22 19.01 9.22
CA GLY A 307 3.97 20.14 9.77
C GLY A 307 5.47 20.01 9.51
N GLU A 308 6.30 20.03 10.56
CA GLU A 308 7.76 19.86 10.50
C GLU A 308 8.21 18.38 10.37
N LYS A 309 7.25 17.45 10.24
CA LYS A 309 7.48 16.02 10.06
C LYS A 309 6.78 15.56 8.77
N PRO A 310 7.14 14.39 8.19
CA PRO A 310 6.37 13.83 7.10
C PRO A 310 4.91 13.63 7.50
N ALA A 311 3.98 13.86 6.57
CA ALA A 311 2.57 13.51 6.78
C ALA A 311 2.45 12.01 7.06
N ILE A 312 3.18 11.20 6.29
CA ILE A 312 3.29 9.75 6.49
C ILE A 312 4.76 9.37 6.45
N ARG A 313 5.21 8.59 7.43
CA ARG A 313 6.47 7.85 7.36
C ARG A 313 6.21 6.37 7.60
N LEU A 314 6.62 5.54 6.65
CA LEU A 314 6.60 4.09 6.77
C LEU A 314 8.02 3.61 7.08
N LEU A 315 8.18 2.92 8.21
CA LEU A 315 9.48 2.43 8.66
C LEU A 315 9.96 1.22 7.84
N GLU A 316 11.23 0.86 8.04
CA GLU A 316 11.90 -0.25 7.36
C GLU A 316 11.12 -1.57 7.45
N SER A 317 11.04 -2.30 6.33
CA SER A 317 10.41 -3.62 6.21
C SER A 317 8.93 -3.65 6.63
N ARG A 318 8.19 -2.55 6.39
CA ARG A 318 6.75 -2.44 6.68
C ARG A 318 5.92 -2.32 5.41
N THR A 319 4.65 -2.66 5.52
CA THR A 319 3.68 -2.56 4.44
C THR A 319 2.58 -1.56 4.80
N LEU A 320 2.12 -0.80 3.81
CA LEU A 320 1.00 0.13 3.95
C LEU A 320 0.11 0.09 2.71
N ASN A 321 -1.19 -0.11 2.92
CA ASN A 321 -2.21 0.19 1.91
C ASN A 321 -2.87 1.53 2.24
N LEU A 322 -2.63 2.56 1.43
CA LEU A 322 -3.30 3.84 1.53
C LEU A 322 -4.57 3.82 0.67
N ALA A 323 -5.71 3.57 1.30
CA ALA A 323 -7.01 3.45 0.65
C ALA A 323 -7.74 4.80 0.68
N LEU A 324 -8.11 5.31 -0.50
CA LEU A 324 -8.66 6.65 -0.67
C LEU A 324 -10.12 6.62 -1.09
N VAL A 325 -10.93 7.52 -0.53
CA VAL A 325 -12.28 7.84 -1.00
C VAL A 325 -12.34 9.30 -1.39
N GLY A 326 -12.88 9.62 -2.58
CA GLY A 326 -13.04 11.00 -3.00
C GLY A 326 -11.70 11.74 -3.12
N SER A 327 -11.62 12.95 -2.58
CA SER A 327 -10.41 13.78 -2.64
C SER A 327 -9.67 13.79 -1.32
N CYS A 328 -8.44 13.29 -1.27
CA CYS A 328 -7.62 13.28 -0.07
C CYS A 328 -6.34 14.11 -0.26
N THR A 329 -5.81 14.67 0.83
CA THR A 329 -4.61 15.50 0.79
C THR A 329 -3.56 15.06 1.81
N LEU A 330 -2.30 15.06 1.41
CA LEU A 330 -1.14 14.92 2.29
C LEU A 330 -0.24 16.15 2.13
N SER A 331 0.20 16.75 3.23
CA SER A 331 1.06 17.94 3.19
C SER A 331 2.11 17.93 4.30
N SER A 332 3.28 18.50 4.03
CA SER A 332 4.36 18.66 5.01
C SER A 332 5.28 19.84 4.63
N LYS A 333 6.05 20.36 5.59
CA LYS A 333 7.16 21.29 5.37
C LYS A 333 8.51 20.58 5.12
N VAL A 334 8.53 19.26 5.25
CA VAL A 334 9.62 18.38 4.79
C VAL A 334 9.06 17.44 3.72
N ASN A 335 9.70 16.30 3.43
CA ASN A 335 9.11 15.29 2.55
C ASN A 335 7.69 14.95 3.02
N ALA A 336 6.70 14.94 2.12
CA ALA A 336 5.32 14.66 2.53
C ALA A 336 5.14 13.18 2.91
N VAL A 337 5.67 12.26 2.10
CA VAL A 337 5.68 10.82 2.38
C VAL A 337 7.10 10.27 2.34
N GLU A 338 7.50 9.55 3.38
CA GLU A 338 8.79 8.87 3.46
C GLU A 338 8.60 7.35 3.61
N LEU A 339 9.25 6.58 2.74
CA LEU A 339 9.27 5.11 2.80
C LEU A 339 10.70 4.66 3.10
N GLY A 340 10.89 3.96 4.22
CA GLY A 340 12.18 3.39 4.63
C GLY A 340 12.54 2.13 3.84
N SER A 341 13.76 1.63 4.07
CA SER A 341 14.32 0.45 3.37
C SER A 341 13.37 -0.74 3.40
N TYR A 342 13.17 -1.38 2.25
CA TYR A 342 12.28 -2.54 2.08
C TYR A 342 10.81 -2.29 2.45
N ALA A 343 10.39 -1.03 2.61
CA ALA A 343 9.00 -0.71 2.85
C ALA A 343 8.19 -0.84 1.55
N LEU A 344 6.95 -1.30 1.67
CA LEU A 344 6.04 -1.55 0.55
C LEU A 344 4.78 -0.71 0.74
N ALA A 345 4.58 0.32 -0.09
CA ALA A 345 3.40 1.16 -0.05
C ALA A 345 2.57 1.04 -1.32
N THR A 346 1.27 0.87 -1.19
CA THR A 346 0.31 0.96 -2.29
C THR A 346 -0.66 2.10 -2.01
N VAL A 347 -0.90 2.94 -3.00
CA VAL A 347 -1.97 3.93 -2.98
C VAL A 347 -3.07 3.44 -3.90
N ALA A 348 -4.28 3.30 -3.39
CA ALA A 348 -5.39 2.70 -4.14
C ALA A 348 -6.73 3.39 -3.85
N HIS A 349 -7.62 3.28 -4.82
CA HIS A 349 -9.03 3.60 -4.63
C HIS A 349 -9.67 2.57 -3.69
N SER A 350 -10.42 3.03 -2.70
CA SER A 350 -11.13 2.16 -1.76
C SER A 350 -12.27 1.42 -2.48
N SER A 351 -12.29 0.09 -2.44
CA SER A 351 -13.25 -0.77 -3.17
C SER A 351 -14.72 -0.57 -2.80
N GLY A 352 -15.01 0.08 -1.67
CA GLY A 352 -16.36 0.45 -1.21
C GLY A 352 -16.76 1.92 -1.45
N SER A 353 -15.97 2.68 -2.21
CA SER A 353 -16.24 4.09 -2.48
C SER A 353 -17.49 4.29 -3.38
N PRO A 354 -18.36 5.27 -3.08
CA PRO A 354 -19.49 5.61 -3.95
C PRO A 354 -19.08 6.40 -5.20
N VAL A 355 -17.89 7.00 -5.21
CA VAL A 355 -17.32 7.69 -6.38
C VAL A 355 -16.45 6.73 -7.19
N PRO A 356 -16.41 6.84 -8.53
CA PRO A 356 -15.71 5.88 -9.40
C PRO A 356 -14.19 6.01 -9.39
N THR A 357 -13.66 7.12 -8.89
CA THR A 357 -12.22 7.41 -8.82
C THR A 357 -11.92 8.27 -7.61
N SER A 358 -10.73 8.12 -7.02
CA SER A 358 -10.23 9.00 -5.95
C SER A 358 -9.10 9.90 -6.43
N THR A 359 -8.89 11.04 -5.78
CA THR A 359 -7.76 11.93 -6.02
C THR A 359 -6.89 11.99 -4.76
N LEU A 360 -5.57 11.83 -4.93
CA LEU A 360 -4.58 12.13 -3.90
C LEU A 360 -3.79 13.36 -4.30
N THR A 361 -3.83 14.41 -3.48
CA THR A 361 -2.94 15.56 -3.63
C THR A 361 -1.84 15.50 -2.57
N VAL A 362 -0.58 15.53 -2.98
CA VAL A 362 0.57 15.49 -2.08
C VAL A 362 1.42 16.74 -2.26
N THR A 363 1.61 17.52 -1.21
CA THR A 363 2.31 18.83 -1.29
C THR A 363 3.47 18.93 -0.31
N SER A 364 4.63 19.33 -0.81
CA SER A 364 5.86 19.47 -0.02
C SER A 364 6.83 20.49 -0.63
N PRO A 365 7.56 21.29 0.17
CA PRO A 365 8.68 22.08 -0.33
C PRO A 365 9.93 21.22 -0.64
N ALA A 366 9.91 19.93 -0.33
CA ALA A 366 10.91 18.94 -0.68
C ALA A 366 10.32 17.93 -1.68
N ASN A 367 10.22 16.66 -1.29
CA ASN A 367 9.70 15.58 -2.14
C ASN A 367 8.24 15.29 -1.80
N ALA A 368 7.38 15.07 -2.80
CA ALA A 368 6.02 14.58 -2.51
C ALA A 368 6.11 13.14 -1.97
N PHE A 369 6.87 12.27 -2.65
CA PHE A 369 7.26 10.94 -2.16
C PHE A 369 8.79 10.79 -2.13
N ASN A 370 9.32 10.22 -1.05
CA ASN A 370 10.73 9.90 -0.87
C ASN A 370 10.90 8.41 -0.54
N LEU A 371 11.52 7.65 -1.44
CA LEU A 371 11.69 6.20 -1.35
C LEU A 371 13.15 5.86 -1.05
N VAL A 372 13.44 5.26 0.11
CA VAL A 372 14.78 4.77 0.46
C VAL A 372 14.75 3.26 0.33
N ASP A 373 15.33 2.69 -0.74
CA ASP A 373 15.29 1.26 -1.08
C ASP A 373 13.89 0.62 -0.89
N ALA A 374 12.85 1.36 -1.30
CA ALA A 374 11.45 1.05 -1.01
C ALA A 374 10.63 0.85 -2.30
N GLN A 375 9.46 0.23 -2.18
CA GLN A 375 8.50 0.07 -3.27
C GLN A 375 7.29 1.00 -3.07
N LEU A 376 6.94 1.73 -4.12
CA LEU A 376 5.70 2.48 -4.22
C LEU A 376 4.89 2.02 -5.44
N SER A 377 3.62 1.69 -5.23
CA SER A 377 2.66 1.41 -6.29
C SER A 377 1.53 2.45 -6.24
N LEU A 378 1.39 3.22 -7.32
CA LEU A 378 0.25 4.11 -7.54
C LEU A 378 -0.77 3.36 -8.40
N GLY A 379 -1.82 2.82 -7.76
CA GLY A 379 -2.75 1.88 -8.37
C GLY A 379 -3.69 2.50 -9.41
N ALA A 380 -4.45 1.66 -10.11
CA ALA A 380 -5.48 2.13 -11.04
C ALA A 380 -6.63 2.87 -10.33
N ASN A 381 -7.46 3.59 -11.10
CA ASN A 381 -8.66 4.31 -10.64
C ASN A 381 -8.40 5.41 -9.58
N ILE A 382 -7.16 5.89 -9.48
CA ILE A 382 -6.82 7.12 -8.76
C ILE A 382 -6.18 8.14 -9.67
N THR A 383 -6.32 9.41 -9.30
CA THR A 383 -5.52 10.52 -9.83
C THR A 383 -4.56 10.99 -8.75
N CYS A 384 -3.27 11.04 -9.04
CA CYS A 384 -2.26 11.60 -8.15
C CYS A 384 -1.83 12.99 -8.63
N ILE A 385 -1.83 13.97 -7.74
CA ILE A 385 -1.33 15.32 -7.98
C ILE A 385 -0.16 15.56 -7.04
N LEU A 386 1.06 15.54 -7.58
CA LEU A 386 2.30 15.56 -6.81
C LEU A 386 2.97 16.94 -6.93
N ASN A 387 2.90 17.70 -5.85
CA ASN A 387 3.41 19.06 -5.72
C ASN A 387 4.64 19.09 -4.80
N GLY A 388 5.71 18.41 -5.19
CA GLY A 388 6.99 18.48 -4.50
C GLY A 388 7.93 19.48 -5.17
N ALA A 389 8.35 20.52 -4.43
CA ALA A 389 9.13 21.61 -5.01
C ALA A 389 10.55 21.19 -5.44
N LYS A 390 11.15 20.18 -4.79
CA LYS A 390 12.39 19.55 -5.27
C LYS A 390 12.11 18.47 -6.30
N HIS A 391 11.25 17.52 -5.91
CA HIS A 391 10.87 16.37 -6.73
C HIS A 391 9.42 15.97 -6.50
N GLY A 392 8.72 15.51 -7.53
CA GLY A 392 7.46 14.79 -7.34
C GLY A 392 7.72 13.49 -6.59
N ILE A 393 8.61 12.65 -7.15
CA ILE A 393 9.03 11.38 -6.55
C ILE A 393 10.55 11.31 -6.58
N ALA A 394 11.17 11.04 -5.43
CA ALA A 394 12.59 10.75 -5.33
C ALA A 394 12.79 9.34 -4.81
N GLY A 395 13.76 8.62 -5.37
CA GLY A 395 14.12 7.27 -4.95
C GLY A 395 15.62 7.03 -4.94
N THR A 396 15.97 5.78 -4.69
CA THR A 396 17.33 5.23 -4.75
C THR A 396 17.39 4.15 -5.84
N PRO A 397 18.57 3.75 -6.33
CA PRO A 397 18.67 2.73 -7.38
C PRO A 397 18.03 1.38 -7.05
N SER A 398 17.85 1.05 -5.76
CA SER A 398 17.14 -0.17 -5.32
C SER A 398 15.65 0.03 -5.08
N SER A 399 15.16 1.28 -5.14
CA SER A 399 13.73 1.58 -5.04
C SER A 399 12.98 1.08 -6.27
N GLN A 400 11.69 0.82 -6.10
CA GLN A 400 10.80 0.39 -7.18
C GLN A 400 9.58 1.30 -7.23
N LEU A 401 9.19 1.70 -8.43
CA LEU A 401 8.05 2.59 -8.66
C LEU A 401 7.16 2.00 -9.75
N TYR A 402 5.90 1.74 -9.41
CA TYR A 402 4.88 1.26 -10.34
C TYR A 402 3.78 2.30 -10.46
N ILE A 403 3.45 2.71 -11.69
CA ILE A 403 2.42 3.71 -11.95
C ILE A 403 1.37 3.13 -12.89
N GLN A 404 0.18 2.92 -12.33
CA GLN A 404 -1.06 2.55 -13.03
C GLN A 404 -2.11 3.68 -12.96
N SER A 405 -1.87 4.68 -12.09
CA SER A 405 -2.72 5.85 -11.92
C SER A 405 -2.48 6.91 -12.99
N ARG A 406 -3.46 7.78 -13.19
CA ARG A 406 -3.19 9.11 -13.75
C ARG A 406 -2.33 9.89 -12.74
N THR A 407 -1.22 10.47 -13.17
CA THR A 407 -0.31 11.21 -12.29
C THR A 407 0.12 12.52 -12.94
N THR A 408 -0.23 13.62 -12.30
CA THR A 408 0.28 14.94 -12.60
C THR A 408 1.38 15.27 -11.60
N ILE A 409 2.57 15.60 -12.10
CA ILE A 409 3.69 16.10 -11.28
C ILE A 409 3.93 17.55 -11.65
N ALA A 410 3.90 18.44 -10.66
CA ALA A 410 4.18 19.86 -10.87
C ALA A 410 5.63 20.08 -11.30
N SER A 411 5.91 21.26 -11.89
CA SER A 411 7.29 21.67 -12.15
C SER A 411 8.11 21.63 -10.85
N SER A 412 9.31 21.09 -10.93
CA SER A 412 10.16 20.79 -9.77
C SER A 412 11.60 21.23 -10.05
N ALA A 413 12.29 21.72 -9.02
CA ALA A 413 13.59 22.37 -9.17
C ALA A 413 14.71 21.39 -9.59
N GLU A 414 14.59 20.15 -9.16
CA GLU A 414 15.64 19.13 -9.29
C GLU A 414 15.21 17.92 -10.15
N GLY A 415 13.90 17.74 -10.41
CA GLY A 415 13.37 16.79 -11.40
C GLY A 415 12.08 16.09 -10.93
N ALA A 416 11.18 15.74 -11.85
CA ALA A 416 9.85 15.23 -11.54
C ALA A 416 9.87 13.84 -10.88
N ILE A 417 10.62 12.89 -11.48
CA ILE A 417 10.91 11.57 -10.91
C ILE A 417 12.42 11.36 -11.02
N VAL A 418 13.10 11.13 -9.89
CA VAL A 418 14.55 10.96 -9.85
C VAL A 418 14.98 9.77 -9.02
N GLY A 419 16.10 9.15 -9.40
CA GLY A 419 16.76 8.09 -8.62
C GLY A 419 16.02 6.75 -8.60
N VAL A 420 14.85 6.64 -9.22
CA VAL A 420 14.08 5.41 -9.36
C VAL A 420 13.47 5.35 -10.75
N GLU A 421 13.60 4.20 -11.43
CA GLU A 421 12.99 3.95 -12.73
C GLU A 421 11.49 3.67 -12.58
N PRO A 422 10.59 4.49 -13.15
CA PRO A 422 9.17 4.20 -13.14
C PRO A 422 8.82 3.08 -14.13
N VAL A 423 8.12 2.06 -13.65
CA VAL A 423 7.43 1.08 -14.47
C VAL A 423 6.02 1.60 -14.75
N LEU A 424 5.76 1.94 -16.01
CA LEU A 424 4.44 2.37 -16.50
C LEU A 424 3.72 1.14 -17.06
N ASP A 425 2.58 0.79 -16.47
CA ASP A 425 1.80 -0.38 -16.90
C ASP A 425 0.85 0.02 -18.06
N PRO A 426 0.99 -0.57 -19.26
CA PRO A 426 0.12 -0.24 -20.39
C PRO A 426 -1.37 -0.35 -20.02
N PRO A 427 -2.22 0.61 -20.43
CA PRO A 427 -1.98 1.65 -21.43
C PRO A 427 -1.44 2.98 -20.87
N VAL A 428 -0.85 3.01 -19.68
CA VAL A 428 -0.29 4.24 -19.08
C VAL A 428 1.02 4.63 -19.77
N SER A 429 1.15 5.91 -20.13
CA SER A 429 2.37 6.46 -20.72
C SER A 429 2.61 7.90 -20.29
N ILE A 430 3.81 8.42 -20.57
CA ILE A 430 4.11 9.84 -20.42
C ILE A 430 3.39 10.61 -21.52
N LEU A 431 2.55 11.57 -21.14
CA LEU A 431 1.76 12.41 -22.04
C LEU A 431 2.40 13.79 -22.25
N ASP A 432 3.09 14.30 -21.23
CA ASP A 432 3.80 15.58 -21.24
C ASP A 432 4.99 15.52 -20.25
N PRO A 433 6.16 16.11 -20.55
CA PRO A 433 6.53 16.72 -21.82
C PRO A 433 6.82 15.68 -22.90
N SER A 434 6.59 16.07 -24.15
CA SER A 434 7.06 15.28 -25.30
C SER A 434 8.58 15.09 -25.25
N GLY A 435 9.04 13.86 -25.52
CA GLY A 435 10.46 13.52 -25.50
C GLY A 435 11.04 13.14 -24.12
N ALA A 436 10.22 13.13 -23.07
CA ALA A 436 10.60 12.50 -21.81
C ALA A 436 10.76 10.99 -21.99
N ILE A 437 11.79 10.43 -21.35
CA ILE A 437 12.22 9.04 -21.46
C ILE A 437 12.29 8.45 -20.04
N VAL A 438 11.83 7.21 -19.90
CA VAL A 438 12.07 6.39 -18.71
C VAL A 438 13.49 5.86 -18.75
N SER A 439 14.24 6.05 -17.67
CA SER A 439 15.60 5.51 -17.50
C SER A 439 15.83 5.04 -16.08
N SER A 440 16.97 4.36 -15.86
CA SER A 440 17.43 3.95 -14.52
C SER A 440 17.65 5.13 -13.55
N LEU A 441 17.64 6.37 -14.04
CA LEU A 441 17.78 7.60 -13.24
C LEU A 441 16.44 8.26 -12.93
N GLY A 442 15.32 7.72 -13.44
CA GLY A 442 13.98 8.32 -13.37
C GLY A 442 13.51 8.83 -14.72
N LEU A 443 12.83 9.99 -14.72
CA LEU A 443 12.38 10.64 -15.95
C LEU A 443 13.41 11.64 -16.45
N THR A 444 13.94 11.39 -17.64
CA THR A 444 14.99 12.22 -18.26
C THR A 444 14.64 12.63 -19.67
N ASP A 445 15.39 13.59 -20.22
CA ASP A 445 15.45 13.80 -21.67
C ASP A 445 16.42 12.80 -22.33
N ALA A 446 16.63 12.94 -23.65
CA ALA A 446 17.54 12.10 -24.43
C ALA A 446 19.02 12.24 -24.04
N THR A 447 19.38 13.21 -23.19
CA THR A 447 20.75 13.42 -22.68
C THR A 447 20.93 12.90 -21.26
N ASN A 448 19.94 12.17 -20.71
CA ASN A 448 19.87 11.75 -19.32
C ASN A 448 19.77 12.92 -18.31
N THR A 449 19.28 14.09 -18.75
CA THR A 449 19.02 15.22 -17.84
C THR A 449 17.63 15.07 -17.24
N PRO A 450 17.45 15.20 -15.90
CA PRO A 450 16.13 15.08 -15.26
C PRO A 450 15.09 16.07 -15.81
N ILE A 451 13.86 15.59 -16.04
CA ILE A 451 12.74 16.44 -16.46
C ILE A 451 12.28 17.32 -15.30
N LYS A 452 12.38 18.64 -15.44
CA LYS A 452 12.01 19.63 -14.40
C LYS A 452 10.68 20.33 -14.64
N SER A 453 10.18 20.29 -15.87
CA SER A 453 8.86 20.81 -16.20
C SER A 453 7.77 19.95 -15.58
N LYS A 454 6.54 20.47 -15.63
CA LYS A 454 5.33 19.68 -15.36
C LYS A 454 5.38 18.37 -16.16
N VAL A 455 4.98 17.28 -15.52
CA VAL A 455 4.83 15.95 -16.14
C VAL A 455 3.37 15.52 -16.01
N GLU A 456 2.82 14.98 -17.09
CA GLU A 456 1.53 14.30 -17.11
C GLU A 456 1.75 12.84 -17.52
N ILE A 457 1.33 11.92 -16.67
CA ILE A 457 1.30 10.48 -16.92
C ILE A 457 -0.17 10.06 -16.89
N GLY A 458 -0.62 9.32 -17.90
CA GLY A 458 -2.01 8.93 -18.01
C GLY A 458 -2.23 7.93 -19.14
N MET A 459 -3.50 7.61 -19.39
CA MET A 459 -3.85 6.62 -20.41
C MET A 459 -3.65 7.19 -21.81
N ALA A 460 -2.87 6.49 -22.64
CA ALA A 460 -2.84 6.70 -24.09
C ALA A 460 -3.60 5.57 -24.77
N PHE A 461 -4.71 5.89 -25.44
CA PHE A 461 -5.63 4.87 -25.95
C PHE A 461 -5.17 4.18 -27.24
N GLY A 462 -3.96 4.50 -27.73
CA GLY A 462 -3.47 4.01 -29.03
C GLY A 462 -4.38 4.41 -30.21
N VAL A 463 -5.03 5.57 -30.07
CA VAL A 463 -5.86 6.21 -31.09
C VAL A 463 -5.29 7.58 -31.40
N ARG A 464 -5.22 7.94 -32.68
CA ARG A 464 -4.95 9.30 -33.14
C ARG A 464 -6.09 9.80 -34.00
N ILE A 465 -6.51 11.04 -33.78
CA ILE A 465 -7.56 11.69 -34.57
C ILE A 465 -6.99 12.98 -35.14
N ALA A 466 -6.96 13.09 -36.47
CA ALA A 466 -6.34 14.21 -37.17
C ALA A 466 -4.91 14.55 -36.68
N GLY A 467 -4.14 13.52 -36.33
CA GLY A 467 -2.78 13.60 -35.79
C GLY A 467 -2.67 13.81 -34.28
N LEU A 468 -3.77 14.11 -33.57
CA LEU A 468 -3.80 14.27 -32.12
C LEU A 468 -3.88 12.91 -31.42
N GLN A 469 -2.94 12.60 -30.53
CA GLN A 469 -3.01 11.42 -29.66
C GLN A 469 -4.17 11.55 -28.68
N ILE A 470 -5.02 10.52 -28.64
CA ILE A 470 -6.17 10.48 -27.72
C ILE A 470 -5.73 9.90 -26.39
N THR A 471 -6.05 10.64 -25.33
CA THR A 471 -5.70 10.35 -23.95
C THR A 471 -6.91 10.61 -23.05
N ASP A 472 -6.85 10.15 -21.81
CA ASP A 472 -7.88 10.45 -20.80
C ASP A 472 -8.05 11.95 -20.51
N LEU A 473 -7.08 12.79 -20.89
CA LEU A 473 -7.15 14.25 -20.76
C LEU A 473 -8.07 14.92 -21.79
N ASN A 474 -8.10 14.41 -23.02
CA ASN A 474 -8.78 15.05 -24.14
C ASN A 474 -10.00 14.25 -24.66
N ALA A 475 -10.15 13.00 -24.24
CA ALA A 475 -11.16 12.10 -24.76
C ALA A 475 -12.62 12.54 -24.52
N SER A 476 -12.90 13.37 -23.51
CA SER A 476 -14.27 13.78 -23.17
C SER A 476 -14.88 14.81 -24.14
N ASP A 477 -14.05 15.63 -24.79
CA ASP A 477 -14.47 16.63 -25.79
C ASP A 477 -13.37 16.83 -26.84
N LEU A 478 -13.43 16.04 -27.91
CA LEU A 478 -12.47 16.07 -28.99
C LEU A 478 -12.70 17.21 -29.97
N THR A 479 -13.93 17.73 -30.05
CA THR A 479 -14.21 18.89 -30.89
C THR A 479 -13.46 20.11 -30.37
N ALA A 480 -13.48 20.33 -29.05
CA ALA A 480 -12.69 21.38 -28.41
C ALA A 480 -11.17 21.14 -28.55
N ALA A 481 -10.71 19.90 -28.33
CA ALA A 481 -9.29 19.57 -28.38
C ALA A 481 -8.66 19.70 -29.78
N LEU A 482 -9.41 19.37 -30.84
CA LEU A 482 -8.98 19.46 -32.23
C LEU A 482 -9.15 20.86 -32.82
N GLY A 483 -10.13 21.61 -32.32
CA GLY A 483 -10.52 22.93 -32.82
C GLY A 483 -11.46 22.87 -34.04
N ASN A 484 -12.20 23.97 -34.24
CA ASN A 484 -13.28 24.07 -35.24
C ASN A 484 -12.84 23.91 -36.70
N SER A 485 -11.54 24.01 -37.00
CA SER A 485 -11.01 23.76 -38.35
C SER A 485 -10.89 22.28 -38.68
N LYS A 486 -10.73 21.42 -37.66
CA LYS A 486 -10.54 19.98 -37.81
C LYS A 486 -11.73 19.16 -37.35
N ALA A 487 -12.64 19.72 -36.56
CA ALA A 487 -13.75 18.98 -35.98
C ALA A 487 -15.05 19.79 -35.92
N THR A 488 -16.17 19.17 -36.25
CA THR A 488 -17.53 19.69 -36.01
C THR A 488 -18.44 18.60 -35.45
N GLY A 489 -19.48 18.99 -34.73
CA GLY A 489 -20.39 18.05 -34.03
C GLY A 489 -19.93 17.72 -32.62
N ASN A 490 -20.58 16.75 -31.99
CA ASN A 490 -20.21 16.27 -30.65
C ASN A 490 -19.33 15.03 -30.79
N ILE A 491 -18.03 15.17 -30.53
CA ILE A 491 -17.05 14.09 -30.70
C ILE A 491 -16.40 13.80 -29.34
N ARG A 492 -16.42 12.54 -28.92
CA ARG A 492 -15.77 12.07 -27.70
C ARG A 492 -15.32 10.63 -27.85
N PHE A 493 -14.37 10.21 -27.03
CA PHE A 493 -13.86 8.85 -26.95
C PHE A 493 -14.03 8.31 -25.53
N ALA A 494 -14.58 7.11 -25.38
CA ALA A 494 -14.72 6.45 -24.08
C ALA A 494 -14.90 4.95 -24.26
N ASN A 495 -14.32 4.13 -23.36
CA ASN A 495 -14.41 2.67 -23.40
C ASN A 495 -14.07 2.09 -24.79
N TYR A 496 -12.96 2.57 -25.36
CA TYR A 496 -12.50 2.20 -26.71
C TYR A 496 -13.52 2.48 -27.84
N THR A 497 -14.52 3.33 -27.57
CA THR A 497 -15.54 3.75 -28.54
C THR A 497 -15.38 5.23 -28.89
N LEU A 498 -15.26 5.53 -30.18
CA LEU A 498 -15.37 6.87 -30.73
C LEU A 498 -16.84 7.19 -30.99
N TYR A 499 -17.35 8.23 -30.35
CA TYR A 499 -18.71 8.73 -30.52
C TYR A 499 -18.73 9.94 -31.44
N LEU A 500 -19.56 9.89 -32.47
CA LEU A 500 -19.72 10.89 -33.53
C LEU A 500 -21.18 11.36 -33.57
N GLY A 501 -21.52 12.37 -32.76
CA GLY A 501 -22.89 12.90 -32.66
C GLY A 501 -23.16 14.08 -33.59
N ASN A 502 -24.39 14.14 -34.13
CA ASN A 502 -24.95 15.27 -34.90
C ASN A 502 -24.22 15.58 -36.21
N ASN A 503 -24.13 14.61 -37.13
CA ASN A 503 -23.42 14.77 -38.41
C ASN A 503 -21.95 15.20 -38.21
N ALA A 504 -21.28 14.61 -37.22
CA ALA A 504 -19.93 15.00 -36.85
C ALA A 504 -18.96 14.87 -38.03
N THR A 505 -18.06 15.84 -38.18
CA THR A 505 -17.01 15.81 -39.20
C THR A 505 -15.64 15.88 -38.54
N ILE A 506 -14.72 15.02 -38.97
CA ILE A 506 -13.30 15.08 -38.63
C ILE A 506 -12.52 15.33 -39.93
N ASP A 507 -11.69 16.36 -39.95
CA ASP A 507 -10.74 16.68 -41.01
C ASP A 507 -9.30 16.43 -40.54
N GLY A 508 -8.71 15.36 -41.07
CA GLY A 508 -7.33 14.96 -40.79
C GLY A 508 -6.29 15.88 -41.40
N GLY A 509 -6.65 16.69 -42.41
CA GLY A 509 -5.68 17.38 -43.25
C GLY A 509 -4.65 16.39 -43.80
N ASP A 510 -3.37 16.65 -43.51
CA ASP A 510 -2.24 15.79 -43.93
C ASP A 510 -1.98 14.58 -43.03
N SER A 511 -2.80 14.36 -42.02
CA SER A 511 -2.81 13.14 -41.19
C SER A 511 -4.06 12.31 -41.47
N PRO A 512 -4.07 11.01 -41.15
CA PRO A 512 -5.31 10.25 -41.18
C PRO A 512 -6.37 10.91 -40.31
N ALA A 513 -7.63 10.87 -40.74
CA ALA A 513 -8.72 11.44 -39.93
C ALA A 513 -8.91 10.61 -38.64
N LEU A 514 -8.86 9.29 -38.75
CA LEU A 514 -8.76 8.36 -37.62
C LEU A 514 -7.65 7.34 -37.90
N GLU A 515 -6.75 7.17 -36.95
CA GLU A 515 -5.70 6.16 -36.94
C GLU A 515 -5.79 5.36 -35.65
N ILE A 516 -5.81 4.03 -35.77
CA ILE A 516 -5.66 3.11 -34.64
C ILE A 516 -4.24 2.53 -34.72
N THR A 517 -3.45 2.71 -33.66
CA THR A 517 -2.02 2.37 -33.64
C THR A 517 -1.65 1.27 -32.65
N ASN A 518 -2.58 0.83 -31.81
CA ASN A 518 -2.30 -0.11 -30.74
C ASN A 518 -2.20 -1.56 -31.21
N ASP A 519 -1.36 -2.36 -30.55
CA ASP A 519 -1.13 -3.79 -30.81
C ASP A 519 -1.82 -4.70 -29.78
N ASP A 520 -2.52 -4.09 -28.82
CA ASP A 520 -3.25 -4.85 -27.80
C ASP A 520 -4.46 -5.55 -28.43
N ASP A 521 -4.88 -6.67 -27.85
CA ASP A 521 -6.07 -7.46 -28.23
C ASP A 521 -7.40 -6.70 -27.92
N VAL A 522 -7.39 -5.38 -28.09
CA VAL A 522 -8.45 -4.41 -27.84
C VAL A 522 -9.28 -4.23 -29.10
N THR A 523 -10.60 -4.24 -28.90
CA THR A 523 -11.56 -3.93 -29.96
C THR A 523 -11.96 -2.47 -29.86
N TYR A 524 -11.84 -1.73 -30.97
CA TYR A 524 -12.29 -0.35 -31.06
C TYR A 524 -13.65 -0.26 -31.77
N THR A 525 -14.49 0.68 -31.37
CA THR A 525 -15.85 0.87 -31.92
C THR A 525 -16.05 2.32 -32.40
N ILE A 526 -16.85 2.51 -33.46
CA ILE A 526 -17.34 3.82 -33.88
C ILE A 526 -18.87 3.84 -33.76
N ASP A 527 -19.39 4.69 -32.87
CA ASP A 527 -20.82 4.97 -32.70
C ASP A 527 -21.13 6.33 -33.32
N PHE A 528 -22.06 6.38 -34.27
CA PHE A 528 -22.36 7.62 -35.01
C PHE A 528 -23.85 7.90 -35.18
N ARG A 529 -24.21 9.19 -35.18
CA ARG A 529 -25.58 9.69 -35.39
C ARG A 529 -25.65 10.66 -36.56
N GLY A 530 -26.55 10.38 -37.49
CA GLY A 530 -26.70 11.12 -38.75
C GLY A 530 -25.58 10.80 -39.74
N ASN A 531 -25.25 11.77 -40.60
CA ASN A 531 -24.23 11.65 -41.64
C ASN A 531 -22.87 12.12 -41.13
N ALA A 532 -22.12 11.20 -40.50
CA ALA A 532 -20.79 11.49 -39.99
C ALA A 532 -19.72 11.34 -41.09
N GLN A 533 -18.65 12.14 -41.01
CA GLN A 533 -17.60 12.20 -42.03
C GLN A 533 -16.21 12.20 -41.42
N LEU A 534 -15.33 11.34 -41.93
CA LEU A 534 -13.90 11.32 -41.63
C LEU A 534 -13.16 11.54 -42.94
N LYS A 535 -12.55 12.72 -43.10
CA LYS A 535 -11.89 13.13 -44.35
C LYS A 535 -10.44 13.52 -44.12
N SER A 536 -9.57 13.23 -45.07
CA SER A 536 -8.12 13.46 -44.99
C SER A 536 -7.54 13.60 -46.40
N THR A 537 -6.30 14.07 -46.53
CA THR A 537 -5.53 13.90 -47.78
C THR A 537 -4.89 12.51 -47.87
N THR A 538 -4.59 11.87 -46.74
CA THR A 538 -3.94 10.54 -46.66
C THR A 538 -4.97 9.43 -46.57
N SER A 539 -5.60 9.23 -45.42
CA SER A 539 -6.63 8.21 -45.22
C SER A 539 -7.77 8.66 -44.30
N GLY A 540 -9.01 8.34 -44.65
CA GLY A 540 -10.16 8.58 -43.76
C GLY A 540 -10.08 7.69 -42.52
N LEU A 541 -9.71 6.42 -42.71
CA LEU A 541 -9.40 5.47 -41.65
C LEU A 541 -8.10 4.75 -41.97
N LEU A 542 -7.17 4.74 -41.03
CA LEU A 542 -5.98 3.90 -41.05
C LEU A 542 -6.02 2.94 -39.86
N LEU A 543 -6.11 1.64 -40.15
CA LEU A 543 -5.93 0.59 -39.16
C LEU A 543 -4.53 0.02 -39.29
N ASN A 544 -3.71 0.31 -38.29
CA ASN A 544 -2.31 -0.05 -38.27
C ASN A 544 -2.08 -1.05 -37.12
N ARG A 545 -1.43 -2.20 -37.42
CA ARG A 545 -1.27 -3.37 -36.51
C ARG A 545 -2.56 -4.17 -36.34
N GLN A 546 -2.56 -5.25 -35.55
CA GLN A 546 -3.64 -6.26 -35.42
C GLN A 546 -4.97 -5.72 -34.84
N ALA A 547 -5.20 -4.40 -34.91
CA ALA A 547 -6.42 -3.73 -34.50
C ALA A 547 -7.65 -4.38 -35.12
N LYS A 548 -8.59 -4.75 -34.24
CA LYS A 548 -9.92 -5.21 -34.59
C LYS A 548 -10.87 -4.01 -34.46
N LEU A 549 -11.16 -3.32 -35.56
CA LEU A 549 -12.21 -2.30 -35.55
C LEU A 549 -13.54 -2.99 -35.78
N ILE A 550 -14.40 -2.98 -34.77
CA ILE A 550 -15.64 -3.75 -34.77
C ILE A 550 -16.77 -2.87 -34.26
N THR A 551 -17.78 -2.76 -35.11
CA THR A 551 -19.15 -2.25 -34.87
C THR A 551 -19.38 -0.79 -35.27
N LEU A 552 -20.42 -0.63 -36.08
CA LEU A 552 -21.08 0.63 -36.41
C LEU A 552 -22.45 0.59 -35.73
N GLN A 553 -22.65 1.39 -34.69
CA GLN A 553 -23.99 1.55 -34.11
C GLN A 553 -24.54 2.90 -34.57
N SER A 554 -25.70 2.87 -35.22
CA SER A 554 -26.49 4.09 -35.46
C SER A 554 -27.89 3.88 -34.92
N SER A 555 -28.37 4.82 -34.10
CA SER A 555 -29.74 4.83 -33.57
C SER A 555 -30.76 5.46 -34.52
N THR A 556 -30.33 5.87 -35.73
CA THR A 556 -31.12 6.59 -36.74
C THR A 556 -30.66 6.21 -38.16
N ASP A 557 -31.40 6.63 -39.19
CA ASP A 557 -30.88 6.61 -40.57
C ASP A 557 -29.70 7.59 -40.72
N GLY A 558 -28.57 7.15 -41.27
CA GLY A 558 -27.35 7.95 -41.40
C GLY A 558 -26.19 7.19 -42.03
N MET A 559 -25.33 7.90 -42.76
CA MET A 559 -24.17 7.33 -43.44
C MET A 559 -22.87 7.71 -42.73
N LEU A 560 -21.95 6.76 -42.55
CA LEU A 560 -20.57 7.06 -42.17
C LEU A 560 -19.69 7.13 -43.43
N SER A 561 -19.08 8.29 -43.67
CA SER A 561 -18.24 8.51 -44.86
C SER A 561 -16.77 8.59 -44.50
N PHE A 562 -15.94 7.80 -45.18
CA PHE A 562 -14.48 7.90 -45.16
C PHE A 562 -14.01 8.45 -46.51
N THR A 563 -13.29 9.57 -46.50
CA THR A 563 -12.86 10.24 -47.73
C THR A 563 -11.37 10.54 -47.70
N SER A 564 -10.68 10.23 -48.79
CA SER A 564 -9.31 10.66 -49.03
C SER A 564 -9.14 11.33 -50.39
N THR A 565 -8.44 12.47 -50.42
CA THR A 565 -8.23 13.23 -51.67
C THR A 565 -6.92 12.91 -52.38
N GLN A 566 -5.96 12.22 -51.75
CA GLN A 566 -4.70 11.82 -52.38
C GLN A 566 -4.33 10.35 -52.12
N GLY A 567 -4.90 9.71 -51.10
CA GLY A 567 -4.61 8.33 -50.72
C GLY A 567 -5.83 7.41 -50.76
N ASN A 568 -5.99 6.61 -49.69
CA ASN A 568 -6.99 5.55 -49.59
C ASN A 568 -8.12 6.00 -48.68
N ALA A 569 -9.38 5.65 -48.94
CA ALA A 569 -10.43 6.02 -47.98
C ALA A 569 -10.29 5.22 -46.67
N ILE A 570 -10.15 3.90 -46.78
CA ILE A 570 -9.88 2.98 -45.67
C ILE A 570 -8.66 2.14 -46.02
N GLU A 571 -7.68 2.13 -45.12
CA GLU A 571 -6.45 1.37 -45.26
C GLU A 571 -6.24 0.43 -44.07
N LEU A 572 -6.02 -0.85 -44.38
CA LEU A 572 -5.75 -1.92 -43.43
C LEU A 572 -4.28 -2.34 -43.57
N GLN A 573 -3.56 -2.47 -42.46
CA GLN A 573 -2.15 -2.90 -42.48
C GLN A 573 -1.86 -3.86 -41.33
N ARG A 574 -0.92 -4.80 -41.56
CA ARG A 574 -0.33 -5.69 -40.54
C ARG A 574 -1.38 -6.58 -39.86
N ASP A 575 -2.09 -7.36 -40.67
CA ASP A 575 -3.10 -8.34 -40.24
C ASP A 575 -4.35 -7.70 -39.58
N ALA A 576 -4.56 -6.40 -39.80
CA ALA A 576 -5.73 -5.68 -39.32
C ALA A 576 -7.04 -6.32 -39.79
N LYS A 577 -8.05 -6.26 -38.92
CA LYS A 577 -9.40 -6.77 -39.21
C LYS A 577 -10.43 -5.65 -39.05
N LEU A 578 -11.15 -5.38 -40.13
CA LEU A 578 -12.26 -4.44 -40.15
C LEU A 578 -13.58 -5.19 -40.26
N THR A 579 -14.44 -5.04 -39.26
CA THR A 579 -15.80 -5.57 -39.27
C THR A 579 -16.81 -4.43 -39.32
N LEU A 580 -17.49 -4.31 -40.47
CA LEU A 580 -18.58 -3.36 -40.67
C LEU A 580 -19.90 -4.07 -40.33
N LYS A 581 -20.46 -3.83 -39.14
CA LYS A 581 -21.67 -4.52 -38.67
C LYS A 581 -22.63 -3.55 -37.99
N TYR A 582 -23.93 -3.73 -38.28
CA TYR A 582 -25.06 -2.89 -37.81
C TYR A 582 -25.02 -1.44 -38.40
N GLY A 583 -26.18 -0.77 -38.56
CA GLY A 583 -26.28 0.59 -39.13
C GLY A 583 -26.80 0.69 -40.59
N SER A 584 -27.04 1.94 -41.04
CA SER A 584 -27.73 2.31 -42.30
C SER A 584 -26.83 2.31 -43.55
N GLY A 585 -25.55 2.71 -43.45
CA GLY A 585 -24.55 2.46 -44.50
C GLY A 585 -23.19 3.16 -44.36
N VAL A 586 -22.21 2.70 -45.14
CA VAL A 586 -20.83 3.23 -45.20
C VAL A 586 -20.49 3.68 -46.62
N THR A 587 -19.81 4.82 -46.77
CA THR A 587 -19.11 5.19 -48.00
C THR A 587 -17.60 5.29 -47.76
N ALA A 588 -16.82 4.81 -48.73
CA ALA A 588 -15.37 4.85 -48.72
C ALA A 588 -14.86 5.35 -50.07
N THR A 589 -14.54 6.63 -50.17
CA THR A 589 -14.08 7.26 -51.41
C THR A 589 -12.62 7.73 -51.29
N GLY A 590 -11.71 7.01 -51.93
CA GLY A 590 -10.29 7.38 -51.97
C GLY A 590 -9.83 7.72 -53.38
N GLU A 591 -8.85 8.61 -53.50
CA GLU A 591 -8.24 8.93 -54.79
C GLU A 591 -7.57 7.69 -55.42
N LYS A 592 -6.91 6.86 -54.60
CA LYS A 592 -6.27 5.61 -55.04
C LYS A 592 -7.19 4.40 -54.88
N TYR A 593 -7.54 4.07 -53.64
CA TYR A 593 -8.41 2.94 -53.32
C TYR A 593 -9.57 3.37 -52.42
N GLY A 594 -10.75 2.76 -52.61
CA GLY A 594 -11.86 2.92 -51.67
C GLY A 594 -11.54 2.21 -50.34
N ILE A 595 -11.33 0.90 -50.41
CA ILE A 595 -10.86 0.07 -49.30
C ILE A 595 -9.69 -0.78 -49.77
N VAL A 596 -8.59 -0.77 -49.02
CA VAL A 596 -7.38 -1.53 -49.34
C VAL A 596 -6.74 -2.17 -48.12
N GLY A 597 -6.11 -3.32 -48.29
CA GLY A 597 -5.24 -3.96 -47.31
C GLY A 597 -3.97 -4.56 -47.95
N SER A 598 -3.55 -5.72 -47.44
CA SER A 598 -2.69 -6.69 -48.11
C SER A 598 -3.32 -8.11 -48.02
N ASP A 599 -2.59 -9.15 -48.41
CA ASP A 599 -3.15 -10.51 -48.54
C ASP A 599 -3.61 -11.12 -47.19
N ALA A 600 -3.16 -10.58 -46.05
CA ALA A 600 -3.47 -11.10 -44.71
C ALA A 600 -4.60 -10.33 -43.97
N GLU A 601 -4.99 -9.15 -44.45
CA GLU A 601 -6.01 -8.30 -43.84
C GLU A 601 -7.43 -8.75 -44.19
N GLU A 602 -8.36 -8.54 -43.26
CA GLU A 602 -9.73 -9.03 -43.35
C GLU A 602 -10.75 -7.89 -43.31
N LEU A 603 -11.65 -7.88 -44.28
CA LEU A 603 -12.84 -7.03 -44.32
C LEU A 603 -14.10 -7.89 -44.22
N GLU A 604 -14.77 -7.84 -43.08
CA GLU A 604 -16.09 -8.44 -42.91
C GLU A 604 -17.19 -7.38 -43.07
N VAL A 605 -18.13 -7.63 -43.98
CA VAL A 605 -19.24 -6.71 -44.30
C VAL A 605 -20.58 -7.33 -43.93
N ALA A 606 -21.25 -6.71 -42.96
CA ALA A 606 -22.55 -7.08 -42.40
C ALA A 606 -23.48 -5.86 -42.19
N VAL A 607 -23.12 -4.69 -42.75
CA VAL A 607 -23.98 -3.49 -42.81
C VAL A 607 -25.11 -3.64 -43.84
N GLN A 608 -26.06 -2.70 -43.89
CA GLN A 608 -27.09 -2.70 -44.94
C GLN A 608 -26.53 -2.26 -46.30
N TYR A 609 -25.67 -1.24 -46.30
CA TYR A 609 -25.15 -0.63 -47.51
C TYR A 609 -23.66 -0.30 -47.35
N LEU A 610 -22.86 -0.63 -48.36
CA LEU A 610 -21.47 -0.20 -48.48
C LEU A 610 -21.20 0.25 -49.91
N GLN A 611 -20.66 1.45 -50.08
CA GLN A 611 -20.13 1.93 -51.35
C GLN A 611 -18.65 2.24 -51.21
N ALA A 612 -17.83 1.67 -52.09
CA ALA A 612 -16.40 1.96 -52.16
C ALA A 612 -16.05 2.52 -53.54
N GLU A 613 -15.16 3.51 -53.60
CA GLU A 613 -14.76 4.15 -54.86
C GLU A 613 -13.25 4.48 -54.85
N GLY A 614 -12.53 4.08 -55.91
CA GLY A 614 -11.11 4.38 -56.08
C GLY A 614 -10.58 4.14 -57.49
N LYS A 615 -9.60 4.94 -57.94
CA LYS A 615 -9.07 4.91 -59.33
C LYS A 615 -8.15 3.72 -59.62
N ALA A 616 -7.50 3.18 -58.60
CA ALA A 616 -6.68 1.97 -58.70
C ALA A 616 -7.48 0.70 -58.35
N GLY A 617 -8.50 0.82 -57.50
CA GLY A 617 -9.44 -0.23 -57.16
C GLY A 617 -10.49 0.22 -56.14
N ALA A 618 -11.72 -0.24 -56.25
CA ALA A 618 -12.78 0.08 -55.29
C ALA A 618 -12.58 -0.65 -53.95
N ILE A 619 -12.44 -1.98 -54.01
CA ILE A 619 -12.12 -2.87 -52.89
C ILE A 619 -11.02 -3.82 -53.39
N ALA A 620 -9.80 -3.67 -52.90
CA ALA A 620 -8.64 -4.38 -53.44
C ALA A 620 -7.65 -4.82 -52.35
N HIS A 621 -6.88 -5.87 -52.64
CA HIS A 621 -5.86 -6.41 -51.73
C HIS A 621 -6.37 -6.66 -50.31
N VAL A 622 -7.53 -7.29 -50.16
CA VAL A 622 -8.12 -7.59 -48.84
C VAL A 622 -8.96 -8.86 -48.91
N SER A 623 -8.97 -9.66 -47.83
CA SER A 623 -9.89 -10.79 -47.67
C SER A 623 -11.31 -10.29 -47.40
N LEU A 624 -12.19 -10.34 -48.41
CA LEU A 624 -13.57 -9.87 -48.29
C LEU A 624 -14.51 -11.00 -47.84
N LYS A 625 -15.18 -10.81 -46.70
CA LYS A 625 -16.21 -11.73 -46.19
C LYS A 625 -17.56 -11.02 -46.13
N LEU A 626 -18.49 -11.47 -46.96
CA LEU A 626 -19.87 -10.98 -46.94
C LEU A 626 -20.70 -11.84 -45.99
N LYS A 627 -21.45 -11.21 -45.08
CA LYS A 627 -22.33 -11.90 -44.13
C LYS A 627 -23.80 -11.64 -44.44
N GLY A 628 -24.65 -12.62 -44.10
CA GLY A 628 -26.09 -12.55 -44.36
C GLY A 628 -26.38 -12.55 -45.86
N GLU A 629 -27.32 -11.71 -46.28
CA GLU A 629 -27.76 -11.59 -47.68
C GLU A 629 -26.95 -10.56 -48.48
N MET A 630 -25.82 -10.06 -47.97
CA MET A 630 -25.02 -9.05 -48.67
C MET A 630 -24.44 -9.58 -49.99
N SER A 631 -24.55 -8.78 -51.04
CA SER A 631 -24.02 -9.09 -52.37
C SER A 631 -23.42 -7.85 -53.04
N ILE A 632 -22.52 -8.06 -53.99
CA ILE A 632 -21.99 -6.99 -54.87
C ILE A 632 -23.05 -6.76 -55.95
N ILE A 633 -23.61 -5.55 -56.00
CA ILE A 633 -24.71 -5.20 -56.91
C ILE A 633 -24.28 -4.25 -58.04
N GLU A 634 -23.21 -3.49 -57.84
CA GLU A 634 -22.65 -2.61 -58.86
C GLU A 634 -21.11 -2.67 -58.86
N PRO A 635 -20.48 -2.66 -60.05
CA PRO A 635 -21.11 -2.73 -61.38
C PRO A 635 -21.69 -4.13 -61.65
N THR A 636 -22.65 -4.23 -62.57
CA THR A 636 -23.26 -5.53 -62.94
C THR A 636 -22.19 -6.54 -63.36
N GLY A 637 -22.27 -7.76 -62.83
CA GLY A 637 -21.30 -8.82 -63.11
C GLY A 637 -20.03 -8.77 -62.25
N ALA A 638 -19.87 -7.76 -61.39
CA ALA A 638 -18.75 -7.73 -60.45
C ALA A 638 -18.85 -8.82 -59.39
N ARG A 639 -17.70 -9.37 -59.02
CA ARG A 639 -17.58 -10.44 -58.01
C ARG A 639 -16.29 -10.30 -57.23
N TYR A 640 -16.23 -10.93 -56.06
CA TYR A 640 -14.96 -11.09 -55.35
C TYR A 640 -14.12 -12.19 -56.03
N ASP A 641 -12.82 -11.96 -56.17
CA ASP A 641 -11.85 -12.91 -56.69
C ASP A 641 -10.82 -13.23 -55.60
N GLU A 642 -10.89 -14.44 -55.04
CA GLU A 642 -10.02 -14.87 -53.94
C GLU A 642 -8.54 -14.86 -54.34
N ALA A 643 -8.21 -15.22 -55.58
CA ALA A 643 -6.82 -15.26 -56.04
C ALA A 643 -6.21 -13.86 -56.22
N LYS A 644 -7.04 -12.85 -56.50
CA LYS A 644 -6.62 -11.45 -56.62
C LYS A 644 -6.87 -10.63 -55.34
N HIS A 645 -7.46 -11.23 -54.31
CA HIS A 645 -7.89 -10.56 -53.09
C HIS A 645 -8.66 -9.25 -53.36
N SER A 646 -9.48 -9.20 -54.40
CA SER A 646 -10.08 -7.95 -54.90
C SER A 646 -11.45 -8.16 -55.52
N VAL A 647 -12.26 -7.10 -55.57
CA VAL A 647 -13.48 -7.08 -56.39
C VAL A 647 -13.11 -6.82 -57.84
N VAL A 648 -13.56 -7.71 -58.73
CA VAL A 648 -13.26 -7.68 -60.17
C VAL A 648 -14.52 -7.56 -61.00
N ASP A 649 -14.40 -7.02 -62.21
CA ASP A 649 -15.45 -6.96 -63.23
C ASP A 649 -15.72 -8.34 -63.86
N ALA A 650 -16.64 -8.39 -64.83
CA ALA A 650 -17.03 -9.62 -65.51
C ALA A 650 -15.86 -10.26 -66.29
N GLU A 651 -14.92 -9.46 -66.76
CA GLU A 651 -13.68 -9.86 -67.44
C GLU A 651 -12.56 -10.26 -66.46
N GLY A 652 -12.78 -10.09 -65.16
CA GLY A 652 -11.85 -10.43 -64.10
C GLY A 652 -10.79 -9.35 -63.82
N ASN A 653 -10.92 -8.12 -64.33
CA ASN A 653 -10.04 -7.00 -63.98
C ASN A 653 -10.51 -6.35 -62.67
N VAL A 654 -9.58 -5.86 -61.84
CA VAL A 654 -9.94 -5.13 -60.61
C VAL A 654 -10.83 -3.93 -60.97
N VAL A 655 -11.98 -3.81 -60.31
CA VAL A 655 -12.93 -2.72 -60.58
C VAL A 655 -12.32 -1.39 -60.16
N LYS A 656 -12.11 -0.51 -61.14
CA LYS A 656 -11.70 0.89 -60.94
C LYS A 656 -12.95 1.77 -61.00
N GLY A 657 -13.11 2.66 -60.03
CA GLY A 657 -14.34 3.43 -59.85
C GLY A 657 -15.18 2.84 -58.71
N ARG A 658 -16.50 2.83 -58.89
CA ARG A 658 -17.47 2.52 -57.84
C ARG A 658 -17.79 1.03 -57.75
N VAL A 659 -17.85 0.52 -56.52
CA VAL A 659 -18.46 -0.76 -56.16
C VAL A 659 -19.51 -0.52 -55.08
N THR A 660 -20.70 -1.09 -55.28
CA THR A 660 -21.81 -1.01 -54.31
C THR A 660 -22.16 -2.41 -53.83
N LEU A 661 -22.21 -2.58 -52.51
CA LEU A 661 -22.69 -3.78 -51.84
C LEU A 661 -23.96 -3.43 -51.07
N ASN A 662 -24.99 -4.27 -51.21
CA ASN A 662 -26.26 -4.08 -50.54
C ASN A 662 -26.89 -5.44 -50.24
N LYS A 663 -27.85 -5.46 -49.32
CA LYS A 663 -28.81 -6.57 -49.26
C LYS A 663 -29.72 -6.44 -50.48
N PRO A 664 -29.93 -7.50 -51.26
CA PRO A 664 -30.88 -7.45 -52.36
C PRO A 664 -32.24 -7.07 -51.78
N THR A 665 -32.81 -5.98 -52.29
CA THR A 665 -34.21 -5.67 -52.04
C THR A 665 -35.00 -6.85 -52.60
N PRO A 666 -35.82 -7.57 -51.82
CA PRO A 666 -36.70 -8.58 -52.39
C PRO A 666 -37.49 -7.90 -53.50
N ALA A 667 -37.40 -8.39 -54.73
CA ALA A 667 -38.29 -7.94 -55.79
C ALA A 667 -39.71 -8.12 -55.24
N GLY A 668 -40.41 -7.01 -55.02
CA GLY A 668 -41.61 -6.94 -54.19
C GLY A 668 -42.85 -7.67 -54.75
N PHE A 669 -42.66 -8.66 -55.62
CA PHE A 669 -43.73 -9.44 -56.23
C PHE A 669 -43.27 -10.87 -56.46
N THR A 670 -44.07 -11.82 -55.97
CA THR A 670 -43.95 -13.24 -56.31
C THR A 670 -44.75 -13.52 -57.58
N ILE A 671 -44.20 -14.32 -58.50
CA ILE A 671 -45.00 -14.94 -59.56
C ILE A 671 -45.31 -16.35 -59.07
N ALA A 672 -46.61 -16.63 -58.84
CA ALA A 672 -47.09 -17.95 -58.37
C ALA A 672 -46.35 -18.48 -57.11
N SER A 673 -46.06 -17.61 -56.15
CA SER A 673 -45.36 -17.96 -54.90
C SER A 673 -43.91 -18.45 -55.08
N ILE A 674 -43.31 -18.25 -56.25
CA ILE A 674 -41.88 -18.53 -56.51
C ILE A 674 -41.12 -17.18 -56.46
N PRO A 675 -40.08 -17.05 -55.61
CA PRO A 675 -39.21 -15.87 -55.62
C PRO A 675 -38.47 -15.77 -56.96
N VAL A 676 -38.57 -14.63 -57.64
CA VAL A 676 -37.76 -14.34 -58.83
C VAL A 676 -36.54 -13.55 -58.38
N ASN A 677 -35.36 -14.15 -58.48
CA ASN A 677 -34.10 -13.44 -58.25
C ASN A 677 -33.74 -12.67 -59.53
N SER A 678 -33.33 -11.41 -59.40
CA SER A 678 -32.79 -10.63 -60.52
C SER A 678 -31.49 -11.29 -61.00
N SER A 679 -31.49 -11.74 -62.26
CA SER A 679 -30.34 -12.31 -62.98
C SER A 679 -29.29 -11.27 -63.34
#